data_AF-A0A061D3S5-F1
#
_entry.id   AF-A0A061D3S5-F1
#
_cell.length_a   1.000
_cell.length_b   1.000
_cell.length_c   1.000
_cell.angle_alpha   90.00
_cell.angle_beta   90.00
_cell.angle_gamma   90.00
#
_symmetry.space_group_name_H-M   'P 1'
#
loop_
_entity.id
_entity.type
_entity.pdbx_description
1 polymer ?
#
loop_
_entity_poly.entity_id
_entity_poly.type
_entity_poly.pdbx_seq_one_letter_code
_entity_poly.pdbx_strand_id
1 'polypeptide(L)'
;MSFAGDAAYAQLIAALEKSDRPDTQTQKDVADFITHFESTQRYSVLYFLEAALTAPALHVRQMAALCLKRAINVRWAELEPDVKSHLKNGLVRGIQIDDSDVRTVFGSAFVALFAVEGFENWSEAPALLLKLASESQNRIVRDTAAGTLLMLVEDMTANEHMRENAYANAAGSERLTVFVTKELLPRVLEQGTKMPEALVFTCRLLYTLMDHKSLSAPLFEEHFATFWGLMGSVAHSRDPSVRKCVIKGMIETWDRQPMTILDASAAVFSFLIECSDDVSDNTVQIEALGFWAHILKNRLEEPVRTRLHNALRSVLPRLIPVLIEHTRYTSWDYMSMDESHLEEDNASVPDRVEDVPPRPEGEMGADEDEESATWGTNWTTRKGAALALDYIAQVFGQDQEILQFVLDLIEKRLANDTDWEVRESAVLVLGAIARGSAYAMAPLLPKVVQYLIDLTQHPKPLMRSIACWSLSRFADWLCQPAADDSEQPWLQPVMNAIFSRVLDRNKRVQEAACSALASFIEGGGCQLLPYIQPIVQTVVKAFECYQARNLMMLYDAVSTLAQVFGEALPQSSCGAYLLQPIMHRIGTTETHCPQFLALMDCVNSLVQCWELMYAPHAEATVRRAMTAVFEVLYDGRNFELSDGATEMPRWDVIGCSAEVISTVVGAMQEQSAALMQQSFVTLEPSVAQKLGMDRQQAGVVDMIVLCCQCPAPSVLQSVFALVGDLAWHCSALVATDAIIASLSVHVSCPSRLVCNNVCWALGVLAQTPLGQQRLEPHFHEIFTKMVELVNREKEHILMQNLCVSMGKFANTFPQLTAPLIPHFIKPWLDFVSQTRNDREKALALSGVVNASCLSTDASAGDVQLALARVSLDFPPCCPELEASLRALAHRLSQTPEKWQALGEAGQQLLLERASASQ
;
A
#
# COMPACT_ATOMS: atom_id res chain seq x y z
N MET A 1 5.58 -16.59 -45.33
CA MET A 1 4.55 -16.57 -46.38
C MET A 1 4.49 -15.15 -46.90
N SER A 2 4.44 -14.92 -48.21
CA SER A 2 4.21 -13.57 -48.74
C SER A 2 2.74 -13.43 -49.07
N PHE A 3 2.10 -12.37 -48.58
CA PHE A 3 0.71 -12.03 -48.89
C PHE A 3 0.59 -11.12 -50.14
N ALA A 4 1.70 -10.95 -50.88
CA ALA A 4 1.73 -10.21 -52.13
C ALA A 4 0.82 -10.89 -53.17
N GLY A 5 -0.38 -10.33 -53.36
CA GLY A 5 -1.42 -10.86 -54.25
C GLY A 5 -2.72 -11.29 -53.56
N ASP A 6 -2.78 -11.24 -52.22
CA ASP A 6 -4.01 -11.48 -51.46
C ASP A 6 -4.93 -10.25 -51.49
N ALA A 7 -6.19 -10.44 -51.85
CA ALA A 7 -7.21 -9.40 -51.87
C ALA A 7 -7.43 -8.77 -50.48
N ALA A 8 -7.34 -9.55 -49.41
CA ALA A 8 -7.47 -9.06 -48.04
C ALA A 8 -6.28 -8.16 -47.65
N TYR A 9 -5.07 -8.50 -48.08
CA TYR A 9 -3.88 -7.67 -47.84
C TYR A 9 -3.96 -6.35 -48.60
N ALA A 10 -4.43 -6.37 -49.86
CA ALA A 10 -4.62 -5.15 -50.64
C ALA A 10 -5.65 -4.20 -49.99
N GLN A 11 -6.75 -4.75 -49.44
CA GLN A 11 -7.74 -3.97 -48.69
C GLN A 11 -7.16 -3.38 -47.41
N LEU A 12 -6.36 -4.16 -46.67
CA LEU A 12 -5.67 -3.69 -45.48
C LEU A 12 -4.74 -2.52 -45.79
N ILE A 13 -3.88 -2.63 -46.81
CA ILE A 13 -2.96 -1.55 -47.20
C ILE A 13 -3.76 -0.30 -47.60
N ALA A 14 -4.81 -0.44 -48.41
CA ALA A 14 -5.65 0.69 -48.82
C ALA A 14 -6.38 1.39 -47.65
N ALA A 15 -6.70 0.65 -46.57
CA ALA A 15 -7.25 1.22 -45.35
C ALA A 15 -6.17 1.96 -44.55
N LEU A 16 -5.02 1.33 -44.32
CA LEU A 16 -3.90 1.91 -43.58
C LEU A 16 -3.31 3.14 -44.27
N GLU A 17 -3.33 3.22 -45.60
CA GLU A 17 -2.90 4.41 -46.36
C GLU A 17 -3.69 5.67 -45.99
N LYS A 18 -4.92 5.53 -45.52
CA LYS A 18 -5.77 6.67 -45.10
C LYS A 18 -5.51 7.13 -43.67
N SER A 19 -4.66 6.43 -42.91
CA SER A 19 -4.44 6.69 -41.48
C SER A 19 -3.69 8.00 -41.18
N ASP A 20 -3.03 8.60 -42.17
CA ASP A 20 -2.36 9.90 -42.06
C ASP A 20 -3.30 11.10 -42.28
N ARG A 21 -4.57 10.84 -42.62
CA ARG A 21 -5.54 11.89 -42.89
C ARG A 21 -6.09 12.46 -41.58
N PRO A 22 -6.10 13.80 -41.40
CA PRO A 22 -6.58 14.43 -40.16
C PRO A 22 -8.12 14.46 -40.05
N ASP A 23 -8.84 13.90 -41.03
CA ASP A 23 -10.31 13.89 -41.05
C ASP A 23 -10.89 12.88 -40.04
N THR A 24 -11.70 13.37 -39.10
CA THR A 24 -12.29 12.56 -38.02
C THR A 24 -13.11 11.38 -38.54
N GLN A 25 -13.87 11.57 -39.63
CA GLN A 25 -14.69 10.49 -40.18
C GLN A 25 -13.81 9.41 -40.80
N THR A 26 -12.80 9.79 -41.57
CA THR A 26 -11.82 8.87 -42.13
C THR A 26 -11.08 8.07 -41.07
N GLN A 27 -10.71 8.70 -39.94
CA GLN A 27 -10.06 8.00 -38.82
C GLN A 27 -10.98 6.96 -38.18
N LYS A 28 -12.28 7.28 -38.01
CA LYS A 28 -13.29 6.32 -37.55
C LYS A 28 -13.44 5.16 -38.52
N ASP A 29 -13.57 5.45 -39.82
CA ASP A 29 -13.72 4.42 -40.84
C ASP A 29 -12.50 3.46 -40.87
N VAL A 30 -11.29 3.98 -40.67
CA VAL A 30 -10.06 3.18 -40.56
C VAL A 30 -10.06 2.32 -39.29
N ALA A 31 -10.43 2.88 -38.13
CA ALA A 31 -10.50 2.15 -36.87
C ALA A 31 -11.55 1.03 -36.89
N ASP A 32 -12.72 1.31 -37.46
CA ASP A 32 -13.80 0.33 -37.65
C ASP A 32 -13.36 -0.78 -38.60
N PHE A 33 -12.69 -0.42 -39.71
CA PHE A 33 -12.12 -1.40 -40.63
C PHE A 33 -11.10 -2.30 -39.93
N ILE A 34 -10.15 -1.75 -39.17
CA ILE A 34 -9.12 -2.53 -38.45
C ILE A 34 -9.79 -3.51 -37.48
N THR A 35 -10.77 -3.05 -36.70
CA THR A 35 -11.50 -3.88 -35.74
C THR A 35 -12.28 -5.01 -36.45
N HIS A 36 -12.92 -4.69 -37.56
CA HIS A 36 -13.60 -5.68 -38.39
C HIS A 36 -12.61 -6.67 -39.04
N PHE A 37 -11.48 -6.19 -39.52
CA PHE A 37 -10.43 -7.02 -40.13
C PHE A 37 -9.83 -7.99 -39.11
N GLU A 38 -9.55 -7.53 -37.89
CA GLU A 38 -9.11 -8.38 -36.79
C GLU A 38 -10.13 -9.47 -36.50
N SER A 39 -11.40 -9.13 -36.29
CA SER A 39 -12.44 -10.13 -35.98
C SER A 39 -12.64 -11.16 -37.11
N THR A 40 -12.56 -10.75 -38.37
CA THR A 40 -12.84 -11.63 -39.53
C THR A 40 -11.64 -12.43 -40.02
N GLN A 41 -10.43 -11.89 -39.93
CA GLN A 41 -9.22 -12.55 -40.42
C GLN A 41 -8.48 -13.23 -39.28
N ARG A 42 -8.58 -14.57 -39.20
CA ARG A 42 -7.94 -15.37 -38.13
C ARG A 42 -6.44 -15.08 -37.99
N TYR A 43 -5.73 -14.91 -39.10
CA TYR A 43 -4.29 -14.64 -39.12
C TYR A 43 -3.94 -13.15 -39.30
N SER A 44 -4.80 -12.23 -38.87
CA SER A 44 -4.59 -10.77 -38.96
C SER A 44 -3.20 -10.31 -38.51
N VAL A 45 -2.65 -10.90 -37.45
CA VAL A 45 -1.28 -10.69 -36.96
C VAL A 45 -0.20 -10.88 -38.04
N LEU A 46 -0.35 -11.84 -38.95
CA LEU A 46 0.60 -12.07 -40.05
C LEU A 46 0.47 -11.01 -41.15
N TYR A 47 -0.75 -10.53 -41.41
CA TYR A 47 -0.98 -9.44 -42.36
C TYR A 47 -0.38 -8.13 -41.85
N PHE A 48 -0.57 -7.81 -40.57
CA PHE A 48 0.06 -6.63 -39.95
C PHE A 48 1.58 -6.73 -39.93
N LEU A 49 2.14 -7.90 -39.63
CA LEU A 49 3.59 -8.12 -39.69
C LEU A 49 4.13 -7.89 -41.11
N GLU A 50 3.51 -8.48 -42.14
CA GLU A 50 3.95 -8.28 -43.52
C GLU A 50 3.85 -6.81 -43.94
N ALA A 51 2.75 -6.12 -43.60
CA ALA A 51 2.57 -4.70 -43.88
C ALA A 51 3.63 -3.84 -43.20
N ALA A 52 3.93 -4.09 -41.93
CA ALA A 52 4.97 -3.37 -41.19
C ALA A 52 6.37 -3.58 -41.79
N LEU A 53 6.67 -4.79 -42.27
CA LEU A 53 7.96 -5.12 -42.88
C LEU A 53 8.11 -4.58 -44.31
N THR A 54 7.05 -4.60 -45.12
CA THR A 54 7.16 -4.49 -46.58
C THR A 54 6.42 -3.31 -47.22
N ALA A 55 5.48 -2.66 -46.53
CA ALA A 55 4.71 -1.58 -47.13
C ALA A 55 5.62 -0.41 -47.56
N PRO A 56 5.32 0.27 -48.70
CA PRO A 56 6.20 1.30 -49.23
C PRO A 56 6.17 2.61 -48.42
N ALA A 57 5.03 2.93 -47.80
CA ALA A 57 4.83 4.17 -47.07
C ALA A 57 5.14 4.00 -45.57
N LEU A 58 5.90 4.94 -45.02
CA LEU A 58 6.35 4.89 -43.61
C LEU A 58 5.19 4.84 -42.61
N HIS A 59 4.19 5.71 -42.76
CA HIS A 59 3.04 5.77 -41.85
C HIS A 59 2.22 4.48 -41.86
N VAL A 60 2.10 3.83 -43.02
CA VAL A 60 1.44 2.52 -43.15
C VAL A 60 2.19 1.46 -42.35
N ARG A 61 3.53 1.45 -42.43
CA ARG A 61 4.36 0.51 -41.67
C ARG A 61 4.26 0.72 -40.17
N GLN A 62 4.28 1.98 -39.72
CA GLN A 62 4.12 2.35 -38.32
C GLN A 62 2.75 1.91 -37.78
N MET A 63 1.67 2.24 -38.50
CA MET A 63 0.31 1.87 -38.11
C MET A 63 0.13 0.34 -38.10
N ALA A 64 0.65 -0.36 -39.11
CA ALA A 64 0.64 -1.82 -39.14
C ALA A 64 1.38 -2.43 -37.93
N ALA A 65 2.52 -1.87 -37.52
CA ALA A 65 3.25 -2.34 -36.34
C ALA A 65 2.48 -2.07 -35.02
N LEU A 66 1.72 -0.97 -34.94
CA LEU A 66 0.84 -0.68 -33.79
C LEU A 66 -0.35 -1.66 -33.74
N CYS A 67 -0.98 -1.93 -34.89
CA CYS A 67 -2.02 -2.96 -35.00
C CYS A 67 -1.47 -4.34 -34.64
N LEU A 68 -0.25 -4.67 -35.06
CA LEU A 68 0.42 -5.92 -34.69
C LEU A 68 0.55 -6.05 -33.16
N LYS A 69 1.05 -5.01 -32.47
CA LYS A 69 1.16 -4.99 -31.00
C LYS A 69 -0.19 -5.27 -30.34
N ARG A 70 -1.24 -4.56 -30.76
CA ARG A 70 -2.60 -4.73 -30.22
C ARG A 70 -3.12 -6.14 -30.47
N ALA A 71 -2.98 -6.64 -31.69
CA ALA A 71 -3.49 -7.95 -32.10
C ALA A 71 -2.78 -9.11 -31.37
N ILE A 72 -1.49 -8.98 -31.05
CA ILE A 72 -0.74 -9.95 -30.23
C ILE A 72 -1.42 -10.12 -28.87
N ASN A 73 -1.72 -9.01 -28.16
CA ASN A 73 -2.33 -9.08 -26.83
C ASN A 73 -3.69 -9.78 -26.80
N VAL A 74 -4.46 -9.66 -27.89
CA VAL A 74 -5.81 -10.22 -27.97
C VAL A 74 -5.80 -11.68 -28.44
N ARG A 75 -4.96 -12.02 -29.43
CA ARG A 75 -5.11 -13.29 -30.18
C ARG A 75 -4.06 -14.34 -29.92
N TRP A 76 -3.00 -14.01 -29.19
CA TRP A 76 -1.84 -14.90 -29.04
C TRP A 76 -2.20 -16.32 -28.58
N ALA A 77 -3.16 -16.46 -27.66
CA ALA A 77 -3.60 -17.75 -27.13
C ALA A 77 -4.17 -18.69 -28.20
N GLU A 78 -4.81 -18.14 -29.24
CA GLU A 78 -5.55 -18.89 -30.28
C GLU A 78 -4.67 -19.35 -31.45
N LEU A 79 -3.41 -18.91 -31.51
CA LEU A 79 -2.50 -19.13 -32.64
C LEU A 79 -1.77 -20.48 -32.56
N GLU A 80 -1.58 -21.12 -33.72
CA GLU A 80 -0.81 -22.35 -33.85
C GLU A 80 0.70 -22.12 -33.63
N PRO A 81 1.46 -23.14 -33.14
CA PRO A 81 2.89 -23.02 -32.85
C PRO A 81 3.75 -22.53 -34.03
N ASP A 82 3.42 -22.91 -35.26
CA ASP A 82 4.14 -22.46 -36.46
C ASP A 82 3.92 -20.96 -36.73
N VAL A 83 2.71 -20.46 -36.50
CA VAL A 83 2.36 -19.04 -36.63
C VAL A 83 3.06 -18.24 -35.54
N LYS A 84 3.03 -18.73 -34.30
CA LYS A 84 3.77 -18.15 -33.17
C LYS A 84 5.27 -18.03 -33.48
N SER A 85 5.87 -19.10 -34.00
CA SER A 85 7.28 -19.12 -34.40
C SER A 85 7.58 -18.13 -35.54
N HIS A 86 6.68 -17.99 -36.50
CA HIS A 86 6.82 -17.02 -37.58
C HIS A 86 6.76 -15.58 -37.06
N LEU A 87 5.85 -15.28 -36.13
CA LEU A 87 5.72 -13.98 -35.48
C LEU A 87 6.96 -13.62 -34.67
N LYS A 88 7.46 -14.55 -33.82
CA LYS A 88 8.71 -14.37 -33.05
C LYS A 88 9.87 -13.98 -33.98
N ASN A 89 10.07 -14.75 -35.07
CA ASN A 89 11.10 -14.44 -36.07
C ASN A 89 10.84 -13.14 -36.85
N GLY A 90 9.57 -12.79 -37.07
CA GLY A 90 9.15 -11.53 -37.67
C GLY A 90 9.53 -10.32 -36.85
N LEU A 91 9.25 -10.35 -35.54
CA LEU A 91 9.59 -9.27 -34.61
C LEU A 91 11.10 -9.10 -34.47
N VAL A 92 11.86 -10.21 -34.38
CA VAL A 92 13.34 -10.18 -34.37
C VAL A 92 13.90 -9.53 -35.64
N ARG A 93 13.28 -9.75 -36.81
CA ARG A 93 13.66 -9.05 -38.05
C ARG A 93 13.22 -7.58 -38.00
N GLY A 94 12.04 -7.29 -37.46
CA GLY A 94 11.47 -5.96 -37.33
C GLY A 94 12.36 -4.98 -36.56
N ILE A 95 12.94 -5.42 -35.44
CA ILE A 95 13.88 -4.60 -34.65
C ILE A 95 15.23 -4.35 -35.34
N GLN A 96 15.49 -4.97 -36.49
CA GLN A 96 16.74 -4.84 -37.26
C GLN A 96 16.60 -3.99 -38.53
N ILE A 97 15.44 -3.38 -38.77
CA ILE A 97 15.14 -2.59 -39.98
C ILE A 97 15.80 -1.22 -39.95
N ASP A 98 16.14 -0.61 -41.08
CA ASP A 98 16.81 0.70 -41.12
C ASP A 98 15.95 1.88 -40.63
N ASP A 99 14.63 1.76 -40.63
CA ASP A 99 13.68 2.80 -40.25
C ASP A 99 13.49 2.92 -38.73
N SER A 100 13.76 4.10 -38.17
CA SER A 100 13.79 4.32 -36.71
C SER A 100 12.44 4.23 -36.03
N ASP A 101 11.41 4.79 -36.66
CA ASP A 101 10.10 4.87 -36.04
C ASP A 101 9.44 3.48 -36.05
N VAL A 102 9.57 2.76 -37.18
CA VAL A 102 9.05 1.39 -37.30
C VAL A 102 9.77 0.43 -36.36
N ARG A 103 11.11 0.53 -36.24
CA ARG A 103 11.88 -0.28 -35.27
C ARG A 103 11.41 -0.10 -33.83
N THR A 104 11.14 1.14 -33.42
CA THR A 104 10.70 1.46 -32.05
C THR A 104 9.37 0.77 -31.74
N VAL A 105 8.42 0.80 -32.69
CA VAL A 105 7.15 0.10 -32.54
C VAL A 105 7.36 -1.42 -32.51
N PHE A 106 8.24 -1.98 -33.34
CA PHE A 106 8.62 -3.40 -33.28
C PHE A 106 9.22 -3.80 -31.93
N GLY A 107 10.05 -2.95 -31.32
CA GLY A 107 10.56 -3.16 -29.96
C GLY A 107 9.42 -3.25 -28.95
N SER A 108 8.45 -2.34 -29.01
CA SER A 108 7.27 -2.39 -28.12
C SER A 108 6.37 -3.61 -28.36
N ALA A 109 6.24 -4.07 -29.61
CA ALA A 109 5.50 -5.27 -29.97
C ALA A 109 6.22 -6.55 -29.52
N PHE A 110 7.56 -6.54 -29.52
CA PHE A 110 8.39 -7.60 -28.95
C PHE A 110 8.13 -7.75 -27.45
N VAL A 111 8.14 -6.63 -26.70
CA VAL A 111 7.84 -6.62 -25.26
C VAL A 111 6.41 -7.09 -24.99
N ALA A 112 5.42 -6.59 -25.72
CA ALA A 112 4.03 -7.03 -25.60
C ALA A 112 3.88 -8.54 -25.83
N LEU A 113 4.58 -9.10 -26.84
CA LEU A 113 4.58 -10.54 -27.05
C LEU A 113 5.22 -11.29 -25.88
N PHE A 114 6.36 -10.81 -25.38
CA PHE A 114 7.04 -11.43 -24.26
C PHE A 114 6.17 -11.42 -23.00
N ALA A 115 5.42 -10.34 -22.73
CA ALA A 115 4.50 -10.23 -21.61
C ALA A 115 3.40 -11.31 -21.64
N VAL A 116 2.87 -11.63 -22.82
CA VAL A 116 1.82 -12.65 -22.99
C VAL A 116 2.39 -14.08 -22.98
N GLU A 117 3.57 -14.29 -23.57
CA GLU A 117 4.20 -15.62 -23.69
C GLU A 117 4.89 -16.06 -22.40
N GLY A 118 5.50 -15.12 -21.68
CA GLY A 118 6.25 -15.33 -20.44
C GLY A 118 7.67 -15.85 -20.66
N PHE A 119 8.51 -15.66 -19.62
CA PHE A 119 9.91 -16.12 -19.60
C PHE A 119 10.02 -17.64 -19.78
N GLU A 120 9.01 -18.39 -19.31
CA GLU A 120 9.02 -19.84 -19.33
C GLU A 120 9.00 -20.42 -20.75
N ASN A 121 8.26 -19.78 -21.66
CA ASN A 121 8.00 -20.24 -23.02
C ASN A 121 8.86 -19.52 -24.08
N TRP A 122 9.59 -18.47 -23.69
CA TRP A 122 10.50 -17.74 -24.60
C TRP A 122 11.78 -17.28 -23.91
N SER A 123 12.44 -18.20 -23.21
CA SER A 123 13.63 -17.90 -22.40
C SER A 123 14.83 -17.34 -23.18
N GLU A 124 14.89 -17.55 -24.50
CA GLU A 124 16.00 -17.13 -25.33
C GLU A 124 15.89 -15.66 -25.78
N ALA A 125 14.71 -15.05 -25.68
CA ALA A 125 14.47 -13.68 -26.14
C ALA A 125 15.37 -12.62 -25.47
N PRO A 126 15.49 -12.59 -24.12
CA PRO A 126 16.33 -11.61 -23.45
C PRO A 126 17.82 -11.78 -23.80
N ALA A 127 18.30 -13.02 -23.84
CA ALA A 127 19.67 -13.34 -24.23
C ALA A 127 19.97 -12.93 -25.68
N LEU A 128 19.00 -13.10 -26.59
CA LEU A 128 19.12 -12.63 -27.98
C LEU A 128 19.25 -11.10 -28.05
N LEU A 129 18.41 -10.35 -27.34
CA LEU A 129 18.50 -8.88 -27.29
C LEU A 129 19.83 -8.41 -26.71
N LEU A 130 20.28 -9.03 -25.61
CA LEU A 130 21.58 -8.74 -25.01
C LEU A 130 22.73 -8.98 -25.98
N LYS A 131 22.68 -10.10 -26.72
CA LYS A 131 23.67 -10.42 -27.74
C LYS A 131 23.66 -9.39 -28.87
N LEU A 132 22.49 -9.02 -29.38
CA LEU A 132 22.37 -8.01 -30.45
C LEU A 132 22.86 -6.63 -29.98
N ALA A 133 22.54 -6.23 -28.75
CA ALA A 133 23.01 -5.00 -28.14
C ALA A 133 24.53 -4.99 -27.94
N SER A 134 25.13 -6.17 -27.70
CA SER A 134 26.55 -6.29 -27.36
C SER A 134 27.48 -6.53 -28.54
N GLU A 135 27.06 -7.35 -29.50
CA GLU A 135 27.97 -7.95 -30.48
C GLU A 135 27.68 -7.51 -31.92
N SER A 136 26.53 -6.86 -32.17
CA SER A 136 26.19 -6.44 -33.52
C SER A 136 27.14 -5.36 -34.04
N GLN A 137 27.66 -5.57 -35.26
CA GLN A 137 28.48 -4.56 -35.95
C GLN A 137 27.63 -3.39 -36.44
N ASN A 138 26.32 -3.58 -36.59
CA ASN A 138 25.40 -2.51 -36.97
C ASN A 138 24.98 -1.73 -35.71
N ARG A 139 25.42 -0.47 -35.62
CA ARG A 139 25.08 0.44 -34.52
C ARG A 139 23.57 0.60 -34.35
N ILE A 140 22.82 0.69 -35.44
CA ILE A 140 21.36 0.84 -35.40
C ILE A 140 20.71 -0.37 -34.71
N VAL A 141 21.18 -1.56 -35.04
CA VAL A 141 20.71 -2.81 -34.42
C VAL A 141 21.11 -2.86 -32.95
N ARG A 142 22.33 -2.44 -32.59
CA ARG A 142 22.77 -2.37 -31.20
C ARG A 142 21.87 -1.45 -30.36
N ASP A 143 21.69 -0.21 -30.82
CA ASP A 143 20.92 0.80 -30.09
C ASP A 143 19.44 0.37 -29.93
N THR A 144 18.87 -0.25 -30.96
CA THR A 144 17.47 -0.74 -30.92
C THR A 144 17.32 -1.96 -30.01
N ALA A 145 18.24 -2.93 -30.09
CA ALA A 145 18.22 -4.09 -29.23
C ALA A 145 18.41 -3.69 -27.76
N ALA A 146 19.28 -2.71 -27.50
CA ALA A 146 19.50 -2.14 -26.17
C ALA A 146 18.24 -1.44 -25.64
N GLY A 147 17.61 -0.57 -26.43
CA GLY A 147 16.34 0.05 -26.05
C GLY A 147 15.20 -0.94 -25.84
N THR A 148 15.12 -1.99 -26.67
CA THR A 148 14.12 -3.07 -26.51
C THR A 148 14.39 -3.90 -25.26
N LEU A 149 15.66 -4.18 -24.95
CA LEU A 149 16.05 -4.88 -23.73
C LEU A 149 15.70 -4.07 -22.48
N LEU A 150 15.92 -2.75 -22.52
CA LEU A 150 15.53 -1.85 -21.43
C LEU A 150 14.01 -1.90 -21.20
N MET A 151 13.20 -1.70 -22.25
CA MET A 151 11.74 -1.78 -22.14
C MET A 151 11.26 -3.15 -21.64
N LEU A 152 11.91 -4.22 -22.08
CA LEU A 152 11.60 -5.59 -21.65
C LEU A 152 11.90 -5.78 -20.15
N VAL A 153 13.03 -5.27 -19.66
CA VAL A 153 13.36 -5.32 -18.23
C VAL A 153 12.43 -4.43 -17.41
N GLU A 154 12.09 -3.22 -17.88
CA GLU A 154 11.10 -2.35 -17.23
C GLU A 154 9.73 -3.06 -17.11
N ASP A 155 9.25 -3.71 -18.18
CA ASP A 155 7.98 -4.45 -18.16
C ASP A 155 8.02 -5.69 -17.25
N MET A 156 9.12 -6.45 -17.27
CA MET A 156 9.31 -7.62 -16.39
C MET A 156 9.26 -7.23 -14.91
N THR A 157 9.91 -6.12 -14.58
CA THR A 157 10.07 -5.65 -13.21
C THR A 157 8.81 -4.93 -12.69
N ALA A 158 8.08 -4.21 -13.53
CA ALA A 158 6.76 -3.65 -13.18
C ALA A 158 5.72 -4.74 -12.90
N ASN A 159 5.75 -5.84 -13.66
CA ASN A 159 4.82 -6.96 -13.49
C ASN A 159 5.13 -7.84 -12.28
N GLU A 160 6.35 -7.83 -11.73
CA GLU A 160 6.66 -8.51 -10.46
C GLU A 160 5.90 -7.88 -9.28
N HIS A 161 5.77 -6.54 -9.23
CA HIS A 161 5.00 -5.85 -8.19
C HIS A 161 3.50 -6.21 -8.21
N MET A 162 2.91 -6.46 -9.38
CA MET A 162 1.51 -6.93 -9.49
C MET A 162 1.34 -8.43 -9.25
N ARG A 163 2.43 -9.21 -9.22
CA ARG A 163 2.40 -10.69 -9.15
C ARG A 163 2.58 -11.25 -7.74
N GLU A 164 2.77 -10.42 -6.72
CA GLU A 164 2.85 -10.88 -5.32
C GLU A 164 1.58 -11.62 -4.86
N ASN A 165 0.45 -11.46 -5.56
CA ASN A 165 -0.81 -12.14 -5.29
C ASN A 165 -1.02 -13.49 -6.01
N ALA A 166 -0.08 -13.99 -6.83
CA ALA A 166 -0.26 -15.27 -7.51
C ALA A 166 0.98 -16.18 -7.45
N TYR A 167 0.85 -17.30 -6.72
CA TYR A 167 1.74 -18.47 -6.73
C TYR A 167 2.10 -19.05 -8.13
N ALA A 168 1.53 -18.51 -9.20
CA ALA A 168 1.52 -19.12 -10.52
C ALA A 168 2.83 -18.98 -11.33
N ASN A 169 3.83 -18.19 -10.90
CA ASN A 169 5.01 -17.90 -11.73
C ASN A 169 6.38 -17.94 -11.01
N ALA A 170 6.53 -18.77 -9.97
CA ALA A 170 7.82 -18.90 -9.24
C ALA A 170 8.99 -19.31 -10.16
N ALA A 171 8.75 -20.19 -11.13
CA ALA A 171 9.78 -20.63 -12.08
C ALA A 171 10.20 -19.52 -13.06
N GLY A 172 9.27 -18.66 -13.49
CA GLY A 172 9.57 -17.48 -14.29
C GLY A 172 10.47 -16.46 -13.59
N SER A 173 10.19 -16.16 -12.31
CA SER A 173 11.00 -15.21 -11.51
C SER A 173 12.41 -15.76 -11.20
N GLU A 174 12.53 -17.06 -10.92
CA GLU A 174 13.84 -17.70 -10.75
C GLU A 174 14.70 -17.59 -12.02
N ARG A 175 14.12 -17.86 -13.20
CA ARG A 175 14.84 -17.74 -14.48
C ARG A 175 15.26 -16.31 -14.79
N LEU A 176 14.40 -15.33 -14.51
CA LEU A 176 14.73 -13.92 -14.65
C LEU A 176 15.94 -13.56 -13.77
N THR A 177 15.91 -13.95 -12.50
CA THR A 177 17.00 -13.70 -11.55
C THR A 177 18.31 -14.32 -12.04
N VAL A 178 18.27 -15.56 -12.55
CA VAL A 178 19.45 -16.24 -13.12
C VAL A 178 19.99 -15.49 -14.34
N PHE A 179 19.13 -15.08 -15.28
CA PHE A 179 19.54 -14.32 -16.45
C PHE A 179 20.18 -12.97 -16.07
N VAL A 180 19.54 -12.22 -15.16
CA VAL A 180 20.06 -10.92 -14.69
C VAL A 180 21.44 -11.09 -14.05
N THR A 181 21.57 -12.08 -13.17
CA THR A 181 22.80 -12.32 -12.40
C THR A 181 23.94 -12.86 -13.26
N LYS A 182 23.67 -13.86 -14.11
CA LYS A 182 24.73 -14.62 -14.79
C LYS A 182 25.03 -14.14 -16.21
N GLU A 183 24.12 -13.42 -16.86
CA GLU A 183 24.30 -12.96 -18.24
C GLU A 183 24.28 -11.44 -18.35
N LEU A 184 23.22 -10.79 -17.84
CA LEU A 184 22.97 -9.37 -18.07
C LEU A 184 23.98 -8.46 -17.36
N LEU A 185 24.07 -8.54 -16.03
CA LEU A 185 24.90 -7.63 -15.23
C LEU A 185 26.39 -7.68 -15.62
N PRO A 186 27.05 -8.86 -15.76
CA PRO A 186 28.45 -8.92 -16.15
C PRO A 186 28.70 -8.25 -17.50
N ARG A 187 27.82 -8.50 -18.49
CA ARG A 187 27.97 -7.97 -19.84
C ARG A 187 27.75 -6.46 -19.88
N VAL A 188 26.70 -5.98 -19.22
CA VAL A 188 26.34 -4.55 -19.20
C VAL A 188 27.43 -3.72 -18.53
N LEU A 189 27.98 -4.17 -17.40
CA LEU A 189 29.09 -3.49 -16.73
C LEU A 189 30.37 -3.47 -17.58
N GLU A 190 30.68 -4.59 -18.24
CA GLU A 190 31.80 -4.66 -19.19
C GLU A 190 31.61 -3.66 -20.34
N GLN A 191 30.40 -3.57 -20.90
CA GLN A 191 30.11 -2.64 -21.98
C GLN A 191 30.22 -1.18 -21.53
N GLY A 192 29.61 -0.82 -20.40
CA GLY A 192 29.63 0.55 -19.88
C GLY A 192 31.03 1.06 -19.57
N THR A 193 31.94 0.16 -19.16
CA THR A 193 33.35 0.50 -18.89
C THR A 193 34.21 0.60 -20.15
N LYS A 194 33.87 -0.10 -21.23
CA LYS A 194 34.69 -0.17 -22.46
C LYS A 194 34.18 0.65 -23.64
N MET A 195 32.88 0.92 -23.70
CA MET A 195 32.21 1.54 -24.85
C MET A 195 31.44 2.80 -24.41
N PRO A 196 31.97 4.01 -24.67
CA PRO A 196 31.29 5.25 -24.32
C PRO A 196 29.88 5.38 -24.90
N GLU A 197 29.63 4.83 -26.09
CA GLU A 197 28.31 4.88 -26.73
C GLU A 197 27.26 4.02 -26.01
N ALA A 198 27.68 2.99 -25.26
CA ALA A 198 26.79 2.13 -24.50
C ALA A 198 26.46 2.70 -23.11
N LEU A 199 27.09 3.81 -22.70
CA LEU A 199 27.02 4.32 -21.34
C LEU A 199 25.59 4.71 -20.92
N VAL A 200 24.87 5.46 -21.77
CA VAL A 200 23.50 5.90 -21.45
C VAL A 200 22.59 4.69 -21.26
N PHE A 201 22.67 3.69 -22.15
CA PHE A 201 21.94 2.44 -22.02
C PHE A 201 22.30 1.69 -20.74
N THR A 202 23.60 1.56 -20.46
CA THR A 202 24.12 0.90 -19.26
C THR A 202 23.54 1.56 -18.02
N CYS A 203 23.64 2.88 -17.90
CA CYS A 203 23.15 3.64 -16.76
C CYS A 203 21.62 3.52 -16.59
N ARG A 204 20.85 3.61 -17.68
CA ARG A 204 19.39 3.45 -17.61
C ARG A 204 18.99 2.05 -17.15
N LEU A 205 19.65 1.01 -17.67
CA LEU A 205 19.38 -0.37 -17.26
C LEU A 205 19.77 -0.63 -15.81
N LEU A 206 20.93 -0.15 -15.37
CA LEU A 206 21.34 -0.25 -13.96
C LEU A 206 20.36 0.51 -13.05
N TYR A 207 19.90 1.70 -13.47
CA TYR A 207 18.88 2.45 -12.75
C TYR A 207 17.60 1.62 -12.55
N THR A 208 17.05 1.04 -13.61
CA THR A 208 15.86 0.17 -13.54
C THR A 208 16.08 -1.05 -12.63
N LEU A 209 17.24 -1.71 -12.72
CA LEU A 209 17.52 -2.89 -11.89
C LEU A 209 17.68 -2.53 -10.41
N MET A 210 18.19 -1.34 -10.09
CA MET A 210 18.38 -0.87 -8.72
C MET A 210 17.07 -0.64 -7.97
N ASP A 211 15.95 -0.43 -8.67
CA ASP A 211 14.62 -0.34 -8.02
C ASP A 211 14.13 -1.69 -7.48
N HIS A 212 14.81 -2.80 -7.81
CA HIS A 212 14.43 -4.16 -7.42
C HIS A 212 15.52 -4.79 -6.54
N LYS A 213 15.21 -4.96 -5.24
CA LYS A 213 16.20 -5.44 -4.25
C LYS A 213 16.79 -6.80 -4.61
N SER A 214 15.99 -7.75 -5.08
CA SER A 214 16.42 -9.10 -5.47
C SER A 214 17.33 -9.08 -6.70
N LEU A 215 16.96 -8.32 -7.73
CA LEU A 215 17.70 -8.25 -9.00
C LEU A 215 18.99 -7.42 -8.88
N SER A 216 19.02 -6.44 -7.97
CA SER A 216 20.20 -5.61 -7.72
C SER A 216 21.18 -6.22 -6.72
N ALA A 217 20.80 -7.19 -5.89
CA ALA A 217 21.70 -7.79 -4.90
C ALA A 217 23.05 -8.26 -5.48
N PRO A 218 23.11 -8.98 -6.62
CA PRO A 218 24.39 -9.39 -7.21
C PRO A 218 25.28 -8.23 -7.67
N LEU A 219 24.70 -7.06 -7.98
CA LEU A 219 25.47 -5.86 -8.32
C LEU A 219 26.37 -5.43 -7.16
N PHE A 220 25.88 -5.55 -5.92
CA PHE A 220 26.57 -5.15 -4.69
C PHE A 220 27.37 -6.30 -4.04
N GLU A 221 26.96 -7.55 -4.26
CA GLU A 221 27.61 -8.73 -3.68
C GLU A 221 28.75 -9.26 -4.56
N GLU A 222 28.54 -9.35 -5.88
CA GLU A 222 29.50 -9.95 -6.83
C GLU A 222 30.25 -8.91 -7.67
N HIS A 223 29.63 -7.77 -7.99
CA HIS A 223 30.14 -6.82 -9.01
C HIS A 223 30.47 -5.42 -8.49
N PHE A 224 30.48 -5.22 -7.17
CA PHE A 224 30.54 -3.88 -6.56
C PHE A 224 31.74 -3.05 -7.00
N ALA A 225 32.94 -3.63 -7.07
CA ALA A 225 34.15 -2.89 -7.42
C ALA A 225 34.08 -2.28 -8.84
N THR A 226 33.58 -3.05 -9.81
CA THR A 226 33.41 -2.59 -11.19
C THR A 226 32.30 -1.55 -11.29
N PHE A 227 31.18 -1.80 -10.61
CA PHE A 227 30.05 -0.88 -10.55
C PHE A 227 30.45 0.46 -9.94
N TRP A 228 31.04 0.44 -8.74
CA TRP A 228 31.46 1.65 -8.02
C TRP A 228 32.54 2.42 -8.79
N GLY A 229 33.50 1.71 -9.40
CA GLY A 229 34.50 2.32 -10.28
C GLY A 229 33.87 3.01 -11.49
N LEU A 230 32.86 2.39 -12.12
CA LEU A 230 32.10 2.98 -13.21
C LEU A 230 31.40 4.26 -12.74
N MET A 231 30.62 4.20 -11.65
CA MET A 231 29.89 5.35 -11.10
C MET A 231 30.81 6.56 -10.85
N GLY A 232 31.98 6.32 -10.24
CA GLY A 232 32.98 7.37 -10.03
C GLY A 232 33.55 7.95 -11.33
N SER A 233 33.81 7.10 -12.34
CA SER A 233 34.37 7.54 -13.62
C SER A 233 33.40 8.40 -14.46
N VAL A 234 32.09 8.24 -14.27
CA VAL A 234 31.05 8.90 -15.07
C VAL A 234 30.27 9.99 -14.34
N ALA A 235 30.61 10.30 -13.08
CA ALA A 235 29.92 11.29 -12.27
C ALA A 235 29.80 12.67 -12.94
N HIS A 236 30.82 13.11 -13.67
CA HIS A 236 30.84 14.41 -14.36
C HIS A 236 30.27 14.37 -15.79
N SER A 237 29.50 13.33 -16.13
CA SER A 237 28.80 13.24 -17.41
C SER A 237 27.84 14.42 -17.58
N ARG A 238 27.73 14.94 -18.81
CA ARG A 238 26.73 15.96 -19.16
C ARG A 238 25.34 15.36 -19.40
N ASP A 239 25.24 14.05 -19.49
CA ASP A 239 23.97 13.36 -19.73
C ASP A 239 23.19 13.21 -18.41
N PRO A 240 21.95 13.72 -18.32
CA PRO A 240 21.15 13.63 -17.11
C PRO A 240 20.84 12.19 -16.68
N SER A 241 20.60 11.28 -17.62
CA SER A 241 20.28 9.87 -17.30
C SER A 241 21.48 9.17 -16.65
N VAL A 242 22.70 9.51 -17.09
CA VAL A 242 23.93 9.01 -16.46
C VAL A 242 24.07 9.54 -15.04
N ARG A 243 23.89 10.85 -14.82
CA ARG A 243 23.98 11.44 -13.48
C ARG A 243 22.93 10.91 -12.52
N LYS A 244 21.68 10.72 -12.97
CA LYS A 244 20.64 10.05 -12.18
C LYS A 244 21.05 8.65 -11.73
N CYS A 245 21.61 7.85 -12.64
CA CYS A 245 22.14 6.52 -12.32
C CYS A 245 23.25 6.58 -11.27
N VAL A 246 24.17 7.56 -11.38
CA VAL A 246 25.23 7.77 -10.38
C VAL A 246 24.65 8.09 -9.00
N ILE A 247 23.68 9.02 -8.92
CA ILE A 247 23.03 9.40 -7.66
C ILE A 247 22.28 8.20 -7.07
N LYS A 248 21.45 7.51 -7.84
CA LYS A 248 20.76 6.28 -7.42
C LYS A 248 21.75 5.22 -6.95
N GLY A 249 22.86 5.04 -7.66
CA GLY A 249 23.93 4.14 -7.25
C GLY A 249 24.56 4.52 -5.91
N MET A 250 24.69 5.81 -5.60
CA MET A 250 25.14 6.29 -4.29
C MET A 250 24.10 6.05 -3.19
N ILE A 251 22.80 6.25 -3.47
CA ILE A 251 21.68 5.94 -2.55
C ILE A 251 21.69 4.45 -2.21
N GLU A 252 21.72 3.58 -3.22
CA GLU A 252 21.70 2.12 -3.01
C GLU A 252 22.99 1.60 -2.34
N THR A 253 24.13 2.27 -2.59
CA THR A 253 25.39 1.98 -1.89
C THR A 253 25.32 2.43 -0.42
N TRP A 254 24.65 3.54 -0.11
CA TRP A 254 24.43 3.99 1.25
C TRP A 254 23.68 2.93 2.08
N ASP A 255 22.62 2.35 1.52
CA ASP A 255 21.78 1.38 2.23
C ASP A 255 22.49 0.05 2.53
N ARG A 256 23.48 -0.33 1.70
CA ARG A 256 24.19 -1.62 1.83
C ARG A 256 25.58 -1.48 2.44
N GLN A 257 26.32 -0.43 2.08
CA GLN A 257 27.72 -0.20 2.42
C GLN A 257 28.00 1.30 2.71
N PRO A 258 27.41 1.89 3.76
CA PRO A 258 27.47 3.34 4.02
C PRO A 258 28.89 3.87 4.23
N MET A 259 29.80 3.02 4.73
CA MET A 259 31.20 3.38 4.94
C MET A 259 31.92 3.73 3.64
N THR A 260 31.55 3.11 2.51
CA THR A 260 32.14 3.42 1.20
C THR A 260 31.80 4.85 0.75
N ILE A 261 30.56 5.29 1.00
CA ILE A 261 30.15 6.68 0.77
C ILE A 261 30.94 7.63 1.67
N LEU A 262 31.09 7.27 2.95
CA LEU A 262 31.77 8.12 3.94
C LEU A 262 33.28 8.26 3.67
N ASP A 263 33.95 7.18 3.23
CA ASP A 263 35.37 7.19 2.86
C ASP A 263 35.62 8.09 1.63
N ALA A 264 34.63 8.23 0.74
CA ALA A 264 34.67 9.11 -0.44
C ALA A 264 33.87 10.41 -0.26
N SER A 265 33.45 10.75 0.97
CA SER A 265 32.45 11.79 1.25
C SER A 265 32.78 13.16 0.67
N ALA A 266 34.04 13.58 0.66
CA ALA A 266 34.43 14.88 0.10
C ALA A 266 34.06 15.02 -1.39
N ALA A 267 34.29 13.97 -2.18
CA ALA A 267 33.96 13.96 -3.61
C ALA A 267 32.47 13.73 -3.84
N VAL A 268 31.87 12.77 -3.11
CA VAL A 268 30.45 12.42 -3.23
C VAL A 268 29.57 13.61 -2.85
N PHE A 269 29.81 14.25 -1.70
CA PHE A 269 29.00 15.38 -1.25
C PHE A 269 29.21 16.62 -2.12
N SER A 270 30.40 16.85 -2.65
CA SER A 270 30.61 17.96 -3.60
C SER A 270 29.81 17.75 -4.88
N PHE A 271 29.85 16.54 -5.45
CA PHE A 271 29.06 16.17 -6.63
C PHE A 271 27.55 16.31 -6.38
N LEU A 272 27.07 15.85 -5.23
CA LEU A 272 25.65 15.93 -4.88
C LEU A 272 25.19 17.38 -4.65
N ILE A 273 26.00 18.23 -4.04
CA ILE A 273 25.69 19.67 -3.91
C ILE A 273 25.59 20.32 -5.30
N GLU A 274 26.51 20.00 -6.21
CA GLU A 274 26.45 20.50 -7.60
C GLU A 274 25.20 20.01 -8.33
N CYS A 275 24.81 18.74 -8.14
CA CYS A 275 23.58 18.22 -8.74
C CYS A 275 22.31 18.80 -8.09
N SER A 276 22.32 19.06 -6.78
CA SER A 276 21.23 19.73 -6.07
C SER A 276 21.05 21.18 -6.52
N ASP A 277 22.08 21.81 -7.07
CA ASP A 277 22.03 23.20 -7.58
C ASP A 277 21.89 23.29 -9.13
N ASP A 278 21.83 22.15 -9.82
CA ASP A 278 21.74 22.11 -11.28
C ASP A 278 20.31 22.35 -11.78
N VAL A 279 20.01 23.62 -12.05
CA VAL A 279 18.72 24.07 -12.62
C VAL A 279 18.49 23.67 -14.09
N SER A 280 19.45 23.00 -14.74
CA SER A 280 19.29 22.57 -16.14
C SER A 280 18.45 21.31 -16.30
N ASP A 281 18.36 20.48 -15.26
CA ASP A 281 17.57 19.24 -15.27
C ASP A 281 16.94 18.98 -13.89
N ASN A 282 15.64 19.24 -13.78
CA ASN A 282 14.87 19.05 -12.54
C ASN A 282 14.91 17.59 -12.05
N THR A 283 15.05 16.60 -12.93
CA THR A 283 15.00 15.19 -12.53
C THR A 283 16.29 14.73 -11.85
N VAL A 284 17.44 15.24 -12.28
CA VAL A 284 18.72 15.06 -11.58
C VAL A 284 18.68 15.76 -10.22
N GLN A 285 18.13 16.98 -10.21
CA GLN A 285 18.07 17.81 -9.01
C GLN A 285 17.19 17.16 -7.92
N ILE A 286 16.02 16.62 -8.30
CA ILE A 286 15.12 15.88 -7.40
C ILE A 286 15.84 14.68 -6.77
N GLU A 287 16.54 13.87 -7.57
CA GLU A 287 17.26 12.69 -7.09
C GLU A 287 18.36 13.09 -6.09
N ALA A 288 19.13 14.14 -6.42
CA ALA A 288 20.20 14.64 -5.57
C ALA A 288 19.68 15.23 -4.25
N LEU A 289 18.57 15.96 -4.29
CA LEU A 289 17.91 16.50 -3.09
C LEU A 289 17.37 15.37 -2.21
N GLY A 290 16.81 14.32 -2.83
CA GLY A 290 16.33 13.11 -2.13
C GLY A 290 17.42 12.38 -1.35
N PHE A 291 18.65 12.35 -1.87
CA PHE A 291 19.79 11.72 -1.18
C PHE A 291 20.02 12.29 0.23
N TRP A 292 19.92 13.61 0.41
CA TRP A 292 20.20 14.24 1.71
C TRP A 292 19.20 13.83 2.79
N ALA A 293 17.91 13.75 2.42
CA ALA A 293 16.88 13.22 3.30
C ALA A 293 17.10 11.73 3.57
N HIS A 294 17.41 10.95 2.54
CA HIS A 294 17.61 9.51 2.62
C HIS A 294 18.68 9.09 3.62
N ILE A 295 19.85 9.75 3.60
CA ILE A 295 20.96 9.39 4.50
C ILE A 295 20.73 9.80 5.97
N LEU A 296 19.74 10.66 6.24
CA LEU A 296 19.41 11.18 7.56
C LEU A 296 18.10 10.62 8.14
N LYS A 297 17.22 10.04 7.30
CA LYS A 297 15.90 9.50 7.71
C LYS A 297 16.00 8.43 8.79
N ASN A 298 17.02 7.57 8.70
CA ASN A 298 17.15 6.41 9.58
C ASN A 298 18.07 6.68 10.77
N ARG A 299 17.74 6.09 11.92
CA ARG A 299 18.66 6.06 13.07
C ARG A 299 19.86 5.17 12.73
N LEU A 300 21.03 5.81 12.56
CA LEU A 300 22.28 5.13 12.23
C LEU A 300 23.01 4.62 13.47
N GLU A 301 23.61 3.43 13.36
CA GLU A 301 24.48 2.87 14.40
C GLU A 301 25.89 3.48 14.36
N GLU A 302 26.63 3.34 15.47
CA GLU A 302 28.07 3.66 15.50
C GLU A 302 28.88 2.58 14.76
N PRO A 303 29.97 2.93 14.04
CA PRO A 303 30.61 4.25 13.92
C PRO A 303 30.10 5.11 12.75
N VAL A 304 29.12 4.63 11.98
CA VAL A 304 28.63 5.28 10.75
C VAL A 304 28.06 6.66 11.07
N ARG A 305 27.22 6.75 12.11
CA ARG A 305 26.60 8.00 12.56
C ARG A 305 27.61 9.11 12.80
N THR A 306 28.63 8.86 13.63
CA THR A 306 29.65 9.86 13.97
C THR A 306 30.44 10.31 12.74
N ARG A 307 30.81 9.38 11.84
CA ARG A 307 31.49 9.74 10.59
C ARG A 307 30.63 10.60 9.67
N LEU A 308 29.36 10.25 9.50
CA LEU A 308 28.41 11.04 8.71
C LEU A 308 28.30 12.45 9.26
N HIS A 309 28.08 12.60 10.58
CA HIS A 309 27.92 13.90 11.21
C HIS A 309 29.14 14.80 10.97
N ASN A 310 30.36 14.25 11.12
CA ASN A 310 31.59 15.00 10.86
C ASN A 310 31.73 15.41 9.39
N ALA A 311 31.43 14.50 8.46
CA ALA A 311 31.49 14.78 7.03
C ALA A 311 30.46 15.86 6.64
N LEU A 312 29.22 15.76 7.10
CA LEU A 312 28.16 16.73 6.85
C LEU A 312 28.49 18.10 7.43
N ARG A 313 28.99 18.17 8.67
CA ARG A 313 29.34 19.45 9.31
C ARG A 313 30.32 20.28 8.47
N SER A 314 31.21 19.63 7.73
CA SER A 314 32.17 20.31 6.83
C SER A 314 31.53 20.91 5.57
N VAL A 315 30.38 20.38 5.12
CA VAL A 315 29.71 20.79 3.88
C VAL A 315 28.41 21.57 4.11
N LEU A 316 27.82 21.53 5.31
CA LEU A 316 26.59 22.26 5.66
C LEU A 316 26.62 23.76 5.30
N PRO A 317 27.72 24.52 5.50
CA PRO A 317 27.76 25.92 5.10
C PRO A 317 27.56 26.16 3.59
N ARG A 318 27.85 25.16 2.74
CA ARG A 318 27.59 25.19 1.30
C ARG A 318 26.24 24.60 0.94
N LEU A 319 25.83 23.52 1.61
CA LEU A 319 24.59 22.80 1.32
C LEU A 319 23.34 23.58 1.75
N ILE A 320 23.31 24.14 2.97
CA ILE A 320 22.14 24.83 3.52
C ILE A 320 21.65 25.97 2.60
N PRO A 321 22.52 26.87 2.07
CA PRO A 321 22.08 27.90 1.13
C PRO A 321 21.44 27.34 -0.14
N VAL A 322 21.96 26.23 -0.68
CA VAL A 322 21.41 25.56 -1.87
C VAL A 322 20.02 25.01 -1.55
N LEU A 323 19.87 24.31 -0.43
CA LEU A 323 18.56 23.77 -0.01
C LEU A 323 17.54 24.90 0.18
N ILE A 324 17.90 25.98 0.87
CA ILE A 324 17.02 27.13 1.09
C ILE A 324 16.67 27.87 -0.21
N GLU A 325 17.55 27.90 -1.21
CA GLU A 325 17.23 28.47 -2.53
C GLU A 325 16.15 27.65 -3.23
N HIS A 326 16.32 26.33 -3.21
CA HIS A 326 15.42 25.40 -3.90
C HIS A 326 14.11 25.14 -3.18
N THR A 327 13.83 25.77 -2.02
CA THR A 327 12.48 25.78 -1.41
C THR A 327 11.53 26.82 -2.03
N ARG A 328 11.99 27.68 -2.94
CA ARG A 328 11.13 28.62 -3.67
C ARG A 328 10.27 27.88 -4.70
N TYR A 329 9.04 28.35 -4.94
CA TYR A 329 8.24 27.87 -6.07
C TYR A 329 8.96 28.10 -7.40
N THR A 330 8.98 27.06 -8.23
CA THR A 330 9.50 27.06 -9.60
C THR A 330 8.36 27.09 -10.61
N SER A 331 8.67 27.35 -11.88
CA SER A 331 7.68 27.22 -12.96
C SER A 331 7.11 25.81 -13.05
N TRP A 332 7.91 24.80 -12.74
CA TRP A 332 7.47 23.41 -12.69
C TRP A 332 6.44 23.16 -11.59
N ASP A 333 6.63 23.75 -10.41
CA ASP A 333 5.66 23.65 -9.32
C ASP A 333 4.30 24.22 -9.76
N TYR A 334 4.28 25.39 -10.38
CA TYR A 334 3.04 25.99 -10.90
C TYR A 334 2.40 25.19 -12.04
N MET A 335 3.19 24.62 -12.95
CA MET A 335 2.67 23.73 -14.00
C MET A 335 2.04 22.46 -13.44
N SER A 336 2.50 22.00 -12.28
CA SER A 336 1.99 20.83 -11.58
C SER A 336 0.88 21.12 -10.59
N MET A 337 0.62 22.41 -10.30
CA MET A 337 -0.36 22.88 -9.32
C MET A 337 -1.69 23.15 -10.01
N ASP A 338 -2.80 22.81 -9.36
CA ASP A 338 -4.13 23.24 -9.81
C ASP A 338 -4.22 24.77 -9.75
N GLU A 339 -4.60 25.40 -10.87
CA GLU A 339 -4.81 26.85 -10.98
C GLU A 339 -5.79 27.36 -9.91
N SER A 340 -6.77 26.53 -9.50
CA SER A 340 -7.73 26.87 -8.45
C SER A 340 -7.05 27.20 -7.11
N HIS A 341 -5.85 26.69 -6.84
CA HIS A 341 -5.10 26.99 -5.63
C HIS A 341 -4.67 28.46 -5.53
N LEU A 342 -4.58 29.16 -6.67
CA LEU A 342 -4.19 30.57 -6.75
C LEU A 342 -5.38 31.53 -6.63
N GLU A 343 -6.61 31.01 -6.78
CA GLU A 343 -7.85 31.79 -6.71
C GLU A 343 -8.13 32.24 -5.26
N GLU A 344 -8.61 33.47 -5.07
CA GLU A 344 -8.91 33.97 -3.72
C GLU A 344 -10.14 33.29 -3.10
N ASP A 345 -11.13 32.95 -3.93
CA ASP A 345 -12.41 32.37 -3.52
C ASP A 345 -12.83 31.27 -4.50
N ASN A 346 -12.77 30.03 -4.03
CA ASN A 346 -13.21 28.84 -4.77
C ASN A 346 -13.88 27.78 -3.87
N ALA A 347 -14.19 28.13 -2.61
CA ALA A 347 -14.79 27.21 -1.64
C ALA A 347 -16.13 26.62 -2.10
N SER A 348 -16.88 27.37 -2.91
CA SER A 348 -18.17 26.94 -3.46
C SER A 348 -18.07 26.16 -4.77
N VAL A 349 -16.87 26.02 -5.35
CA VAL A 349 -16.66 25.35 -6.63
C VAL A 349 -16.52 23.84 -6.40
N PRO A 350 -17.44 23.00 -6.90
CA PRO A 350 -17.37 21.55 -6.75
C PRO A 350 -16.05 20.99 -7.27
N ASP A 351 -15.50 20.00 -6.57
CA ASP A 351 -14.31 19.28 -7.04
C ASP A 351 -14.65 18.45 -8.28
N ARG A 352 -13.71 18.34 -9.22
CA ARG A 352 -13.84 17.40 -10.32
C ARG A 352 -13.50 16.00 -9.81
N VAL A 353 -14.05 14.98 -10.47
CA VAL A 353 -13.79 13.58 -10.12
C VAL A 353 -12.29 13.26 -10.21
N GLU A 354 -11.59 13.84 -11.19
CA GLU A 354 -10.14 13.71 -11.38
C GLU A 354 -9.28 14.41 -10.32
N ASP A 355 -9.83 15.39 -9.57
CA ASP A 355 -9.11 16.12 -8.53
C ASP A 355 -9.17 15.41 -7.16
N VAL A 356 -10.01 14.39 -7.05
CA VAL A 356 -10.16 13.57 -5.85
C VAL A 356 -9.26 12.35 -6.00
N PRO A 357 -8.16 12.25 -5.24
CA PRO A 357 -7.20 11.18 -5.42
C PRO A 357 -7.86 9.81 -5.18
N PRO A 358 -7.53 8.78 -5.99
CA PRO A 358 -7.94 7.43 -5.67
C PRO A 358 -7.32 7.02 -4.35
N ARG A 359 -8.12 6.42 -3.46
CA ARG A 359 -7.63 5.94 -2.18
C ARG A 359 -6.75 4.70 -2.42
N PRO A 360 -5.54 4.61 -1.83
CA PRO A 360 -4.72 3.40 -1.95
C PRO A 360 -5.48 2.19 -1.38
N GLU A 361 -5.49 1.08 -2.14
CA GLU A 361 -6.10 -0.19 -1.72
C GLU A 361 -5.19 -0.90 -0.72
N GLY A 362 -5.57 -0.89 0.56
CA GLY A 362 -4.84 -1.60 1.62
C GLY A 362 -3.69 -0.79 2.23
N GLU A 363 -3.63 -0.81 3.56
CA GLU A 363 -2.71 -0.06 4.43
C GLU A 363 -3.09 1.40 4.70
N MET A 364 -3.94 1.60 5.72
CA MET A 364 -3.92 2.82 6.54
C MET A 364 -2.64 2.80 7.40
N GLY A 365 -1.48 3.05 6.78
CA GLY A 365 -0.29 3.47 7.48
C GLY A 365 -0.31 4.99 7.62
N ALA A 366 -0.58 5.50 8.82
CA ALA A 366 -0.67 6.93 9.13
C ALA A 366 0.67 7.71 8.96
N ASP A 367 1.73 7.08 8.44
CA ASP A 367 3.10 7.60 8.58
C ASP A 367 3.75 8.10 7.28
N GLU A 368 3.12 8.01 6.09
CA GLU A 368 3.77 8.49 4.85
C GLU A 368 3.03 9.61 4.08
N ASP A 369 1.76 9.91 4.37
CA ASP A 369 0.95 10.84 3.54
C ASP A 369 0.61 12.21 4.17
N GLU A 370 0.82 12.44 5.47
CA GLU A 370 0.52 13.75 6.08
C GLU A 370 1.33 14.90 5.46
N GLU A 371 2.57 14.61 5.02
CA GLU A 371 3.43 15.59 4.36
C GLU A 371 3.14 15.72 2.86
N SER A 372 2.30 14.89 2.25
CA SER A 372 1.96 14.98 0.81
C SER A 372 0.88 16.04 0.55
N ALA A 373 -0.14 16.10 1.41
CA ALA A 373 -1.33 16.95 1.20
C ALA A 373 -0.96 18.44 1.08
N THR A 374 -0.05 18.95 1.92
CA THR A 374 0.29 20.39 1.94
C THR A 374 1.12 20.86 0.74
N TRP A 375 1.55 19.95 -0.15
CA TRP A 375 2.45 20.31 -1.26
C TRP A 375 2.00 19.87 -2.66
N GLY A 376 0.76 19.37 -2.81
CA GLY A 376 0.26 18.83 -4.08
C GLY A 376 0.71 17.38 -4.29
N THR A 377 0.25 16.68 -5.31
CA THR A 377 0.52 15.23 -5.46
C THR A 377 1.91 14.92 -6.03
N ASN A 378 2.49 15.82 -6.84
CA ASN A 378 3.77 15.55 -7.51
C ASN A 378 4.99 15.84 -6.62
N TRP A 379 6.00 14.98 -6.66
CA TRP A 379 7.28 15.23 -5.97
C TRP A 379 8.12 16.26 -6.72
N THR A 380 8.58 17.32 -6.06
CA THR A 380 9.31 18.43 -6.68
C THR A 380 10.60 18.77 -5.94
N THR A 381 11.48 19.55 -6.58
CA THR A 381 12.73 20.04 -5.98
C THR A 381 12.47 20.78 -4.68
N ARG A 382 11.42 21.61 -4.64
CA ARG A 382 10.93 22.30 -3.45
C ARG A 382 10.67 21.37 -2.27
N LYS A 383 9.96 20.26 -2.50
CA LYS A 383 9.68 19.27 -1.45
C LYS A 383 10.95 18.55 -0.99
N GLY A 384 11.77 18.10 -1.93
CA GLY A 384 13.05 17.44 -1.63
C GLY A 384 13.98 18.32 -0.79
N ALA A 385 14.07 19.61 -1.12
CA ALA A 385 14.87 20.57 -0.38
C ALA A 385 14.33 20.83 1.04
N ALA A 386 13.01 21.00 1.19
CA ALA A 386 12.37 21.18 2.49
C ALA A 386 12.53 19.95 3.39
N LEU A 387 12.33 18.75 2.83
CA LEU A 387 12.50 17.49 3.56
C LEU A 387 13.96 17.29 4.02
N ALA A 388 14.93 17.61 3.15
CA ALA A 388 16.34 17.57 3.52
C ALA A 388 16.65 18.54 4.68
N LEU A 389 16.07 19.74 4.67
CA LEU A 389 16.22 20.71 5.76
C LEU A 389 15.58 20.24 7.07
N ASP A 390 14.42 19.59 7.03
CA ASP A 390 13.78 18.98 8.21
C ASP A 390 14.73 17.95 8.84
N TYR A 391 15.21 16.97 8.07
CA TYR A 391 16.14 15.96 8.60
C TYR A 391 17.47 16.56 9.08
N ILE A 392 18.00 17.58 8.41
CA ILE A 392 19.18 18.31 8.91
C ILE A 392 18.87 18.95 10.27
N ALA A 393 17.71 19.57 10.44
CA ALA A 393 17.30 20.15 11.72
C ALA A 393 17.09 19.08 12.80
N GLN A 394 16.59 17.89 12.48
CA GLN A 394 16.47 16.80 13.46
C GLN A 394 17.82 16.34 14.00
N VAL A 395 18.88 16.40 13.18
CA VAL A 395 20.24 15.99 13.57
C VAL A 395 21.06 17.13 14.18
N PHE A 396 20.98 18.33 13.60
CA PHE A 396 21.84 19.48 13.93
C PHE A 396 21.08 20.67 14.52
N GLY A 397 19.77 20.60 14.70
CA GLY A 397 18.93 21.72 15.16
C GLY A 397 19.19 22.17 16.61
N GLN A 398 19.96 21.38 17.37
CA GLN A 398 20.44 21.76 18.71
C GLN A 398 21.85 22.38 18.68
N ASP A 399 22.56 22.34 17.54
CA ASP A 399 23.84 23.05 17.35
C ASP A 399 23.54 24.53 17.10
N GLN A 400 23.89 25.38 18.07
CA GLN A 400 23.60 26.81 18.03
C GLN A 400 24.25 27.54 16.86
N GLU A 401 25.44 27.11 16.42
CA GLU A 401 26.13 27.76 15.29
C GLU A 401 25.40 27.48 13.98
N ILE A 402 24.99 26.22 13.78
CA ILE A 402 24.25 25.80 12.58
C ILE A 402 22.85 26.41 12.58
N LEU A 403 22.13 26.36 13.71
CA LEU A 403 20.80 26.94 13.81
C LEU A 403 20.84 28.45 13.58
N GLN A 404 21.77 29.18 14.19
CA GLN A 404 21.88 30.62 13.97
C GLN A 404 22.19 30.94 12.51
N PHE A 405 23.05 30.16 11.85
CA PHE A 405 23.33 30.32 10.43
C PHE A 405 22.07 30.13 9.55
N VAL A 406 21.25 29.12 9.86
CA VAL A 406 19.97 28.89 9.17
C VAL A 406 19.00 30.06 9.44
N LEU A 407 18.88 30.49 10.70
CA LEU A 407 18.00 31.60 11.09
C LEU A 407 18.38 32.92 10.40
N ASP A 408 19.66 33.25 10.29
CA ASP A 408 20.13 34.45 9.59
C ASP A 408 19.70 34.45 8.10
N LEU A 409 19.73 33.28 7.45
CA LEU A 409 19.28 33.10 6.08
C LEU A 409 17.74 33.24 5.96
N ILE A 410 17.00 32.68 6.91
CA ILE A 410 15.53 32.83 7.00
C ILE A 410 15.17 34.30 7.20
N GLU A 411 15.76 34.99 8.16
CA GLU A 411 15.46 36.40 8.46
C GLU A 411 15.73 37.30 7.25
N LYS A 412 16.83 37.06 6.53
CA LYS A 412 17.16 37.78 5.29
C LYS A 412 16.08 37.61 4.21
N ARG A 413 15.51 36.40 4.09
CA ARG A 413 14.42 36.13 3.12
C ARG A 413 13.08 36.70 3.57
N LEU A 414 12.76 36.60 4.86
CA LEU A 414 11.53 37.15 5.43
C LEU A 414 11.46 38.68 5.27
N ALA A 415 12.60 39.37 5.27
CA ALA A 415 12.70 40.81 5.04
C ALA A 415 12.47 41.25 3.57
N ASN A 416 12.22 40.33 2.63
CA ASN A 416 11.99 40.67 1.23
C ASN A 416 10.52 41.09 0.98
N ASP A 417 10.21 42.38 1.16
CA ASP A 417 8.83 42.88 0.99
C ASP A 417 8.32 42.90 -0.46
N THR A 418 9.20 42.73 -1.45
CA THR A 418 8.83 42.83 -2.88
C THR A 418 8.48 41.49 -3.52
N ASP A 419 9.02 40.39 -2.99
CA ASP A 419 8.86 39.05 -3.55
C ASP A 419 8.24 38.11 -2.50
N TRP A 420 6.92 37.91 -2.63
CA TRP A 420 6.18 37.06 -1.72
C TRP A 420 6.63 35.59 -1.78
N GLU A 421 7.15 35.10 -2.92
CA GLU A 421 7.62 33.71 -3.04
C GLU A 421 8.89 33.47 -2.23
N VAL A 422 9.78 34.47 -2.17
CA VAL A 422 10.97 34.41 -1.31
C VAL A 422 10.57 34.40 0.15
N ARG A 423 9.61 35.24 0.56
CA ARG A 423 9.07 35.23 1.92
C ARG A 423 8.39 33.92 2.26
N GLU A 424 7.56 33.42 1.36
CA GLU A 424 6.85 32.14 1.47
C GLU A 424 7.83 30.98 1.66
N SER A 425 8.90 30.92 0.86
CA SER A 425 9.94 29.89 0.98
C SER A 425 10.62 29.90 2.35
N ALA A 426 10.79 31.07 2.96
CA ALA A 426 11.37 31.20 4.30
C ALA A 426 10.41 30.73 5.40
N VAL A 427 9.11 30.93 5.22
CA VAL A 427 8.07 30.39 6.13
C VAL A 427 8.04 28.87 6.05
N LEU A 428 8.14 28.31 4.83
CA LEU A 428 8.32 26.86 4.64
C LEU A 428 9.54 26.34 5.41
N VAL A 429 10.71 26.96 5.22
CA VAL A 429 11.93 26.53 5.92
C VAL A 429 11.76 26.62 7.44
N LEU A 430 11.11 27.66 7.95
CA LEU A 430 10.82 27.82 9.38
C LEU A 430 9.97 26.68 9.94
N GLY A 431 8.93 26.25 9.21
CA GLY A 431 8.12 25.09 9.57
C GLY A 431 8.88 23.75 9.44
N ALA A 432 9.71 23.59 8.40
CA ALA A 432 10.52 22.39 8.19
C ALA A 432 11.52 22.16 9.33
N ILE A 433 12.19 23.21 9.81
CA ILE A 433 13.16 23.06 10.91
C ILE A 433 12.52 22.96 12.30
N ALA A 434 11.21 23.20 12.43
CA ALA A 434 10.51 23.39 13.70
C ALA A 434 10.69 22.21 14.66
N ARG A 435 10.41 20.97 14.22
CA ARG A 435 10.49 19.77 15.09
C ARG A 435 11.91 19.53 15.60
N GLY A 436 12.92 19.63 14.74
CA GLY A 436 14.32 19.39 15.09
C GLY A 436 14.97 20.47 15.96
N SER A 437 14.44 21.70 15.91
CA SER A 437 15.02 22.87 16.59
C SER A 437 14.11 23.51 17.64
N ALA A 438 12.96 22.91 17.97
CA ALA A 438 11.91 23.50 18.83
C ALA A 438 12.46 24.10 20.15
N TYR A 439 13.28 23.33 20.88
CA TYR A 439 13.86 23.78 22.15
C TYR A 439 14.81 24.98 21.98
N ALA A 440 15.67 24.94 20.97
CA ALA A 440 16.63 26.00 20.72
C ALA A 440 15.96 27.27 20.17
N MET A 441 14.84 27.13 19.45
CA MET A 441 14.03 28.25 18.97
C MET A 441 13.08 28.84 20.00
N ALA A 442 12.85 28.18 21.15
CA ALA A 442 11.88 28.61 22.15
C ALA A 442 11.91 30.11 22.51
N PRO A 443 13.07 30.77 22.66
CA PRO A 443 13.13 32.21 22.92
C PRO A 443 12.58 33.11 21.78
N LEU A 444 12.60 32.61 20.55
CA LEU A 444 12.15 33.30 19.34
C LEU A 444 10.68 33.00 19.00
N LEU A 445 10.13 31.90 19.52
CA LEU A 445 8.78 31.44 19.19
C LEU A 445 7.68 32.49 19.40
N PRO A 446 7.67 33.34 20.44
CA PRO A 446 6.66 34.40 20.56
C PRO A 446 6.61 35.33 19.34
N LYS A 447 7.77 35.73 18.80
CA LYS A 447 7.86 36.59 17.61
C LYS A 447 7.48 35.82 16.35
N VAL A 448 7.92 34.57 16.23
CA VAL A 448 7.59 33.68 15.11
C VAL A 448 6.09 33.42 15.03
N VAL A 449 5.47 33.01 16.14
CA VAL A 449 4.04 32.70 16.22
C VAL A 449 3.20 33.92 15.89
N GLN A 450 3.52 35.09 16.44
CA GLN A 450 2.82 36.34 16.07
C GLN A 450 2.91 36.60 14.56
N TYR A 451 4.10 36.47 13.98
CA TYR A 451 4.29 36.67 12.54
C TYR A 451 3.47 35.67 11.70
N LEU A 452 3.43 34.40 12.10
CA LEU A 452 2.63 33.37 11.43
C LEU A 452 1.12 33.64 11.55
N ILE A 453 0.64 34.08 12.72
CA ILE A 453 -0.76 34.52 12.91
C ILE A 453 -1.11 35.63 11.92
N ASP A 454 -0.25 36.64 11.78
CA ASP A 454 -0.48 37.73 10.83
C ASP A 454 -0.53 37.22 9.39
N LEU A 455 0.34 36.28 9.03
CA LEU A 455 0.37 35.65 7.70
C LEU A 455 -0.86 34.80 7.40
N THR A 456 -1.54 34.24 8.41
CA THR A 456 -2.84 33.59 8.16
C THR A 456 -3.86 34.54 7.54
N GLN A 457 -3.69 35.86 7.66
CA GLN A 457 -4.59 36.87 7.09
C GLN A 457 -4.09 37.44 5.76
N HIS A 458 -3.03 36.88 5.18
CA HIS A 458 -2.42 37.38 3.96
C HIS A 458 -3.36 37.27 2.74
N PRO A 459 -3.34 38.24 1.79
CA PRO A 459 -4.21 38.20 0.61
C PRO A 459 -3.97 36.98 -0.29
N LYS A 460 -2.72 36.52 -0.42
CA LYS A 460 -2.37 35.33 -1.20
C LYS A 460 -2.76 34.03 -0.46
N PRO A 461 -3.58 33.14 -1.05
CA PRO A 461 -3.96 31.86 -0.44
C PRO A 461 -2.77 30.99 -0.05
N LEU A 462 -1.74 30.89 -0.91
CA LEU A 462 -0.54 30.10 -0.63
C LEU A 462 0.20 30.56 0.63
N MET A 463 0.21 31.87 0.93
CA MET A 463 0.77 32.40 2.17
C MET A 463 -0.05 32.00 3.40
N ARG A 464 -1.39 32.02 3.29
CA ARG A 464 -2.27 31.58 4.39
C ARG A 464 -2.10 30.08 4.66
N SER A 465 -2.03 29.29 3.59
CA SER A 465 -1.84 27.84 3.64
C SER A 465 -0.52 27.49 4.34
N ILE A 466 0.61 28.07 3.91
CA ILE A 466 1.91 27.75 4.54
C ILE A 466 2.01 28.25 5.98
N ALA A 467 1.31 29.34 6.33
CA ALA A 467 1.24 29.82 7.70
C ALA A 467 0.48 28.84 8.61
N CYS A 468 -0.64 28.27 8.14
CA CYS A 468 -1.38 27.24 8.88
C CYS A 468 -0.52 26.00 9.11
N TRP A 469 0.15 25.51 8.06
CA TRP A 469 1.07 24.38 8.17
C TRP A 469 2.23 24.67 9.12
N SER A 470 2.87 25.84 9.01
CA SER A 470 3.99 26.18 9.88
C SER A 470 3.58 26.32 11.35
N LEU A 471 2.38 26.86 11.63
CA LEU A 471 1.83 26.92 12.99
C LEU A 471 1.62 25.53 13.58
N SER A 472 1.12 24.57 12.80
CA SER A 472 0.89 23.21 13.30
C SER A 472 2.18 22.49 13.69
N ARG A 473 3.31 22.81 13.05
CA ARG A 473 4.62 22.27 13.44
C ARG A 473 5.09 22.71 14.82
N PHE A 474 4.48 23.75 15.39
CA PHE A 474 4.73 24.22 16.77
C PHE A 474 3.62 23.82 17.76
N ALA A 475 2.68 22.95 17.37
CA ALA A 475 1.56 22.53 18.22
C ALA A 475 2.01 22.03 19.60
N ASP A 476 3.02 21.16 19.65
CA ASP A 476 3.56 20.61 20.91
C ASP A 476 4.04 21.69 21.87
N TRP A 477 4.65 22.77 21.36
CA TRP A 477 5.10 23.88 22.19
C TRP A 477 3.93 24.78 22.61
N LEU A 478 3.03 25.07 21.68
CA LEU A 478 1.86 25.93 21.90
C LEU A 478 0.85 25.32 22.89
N CYS A 479 0.79 23.99 22.98
CA CYS A 479 -0.11 23.27 23.87
C CYS A 479 0.53 22.89 25.22
N GLN A 480 1.79 23.21 25.48
CA GLN A 480 2.42 22.91 26.77
C GLN A 480 1.72 23.66 27.93
N PRO A 481 1.61 23.06 29.12
CA PRO A 481 1.14 23.78 30.30
C PRO A 481 2.08 24.96 30.60
N ALA A 482 1.54 26.11 31.02
CA ALA A 482 2.36 27.19 31.55
C ALA A 482 3.11 26.71 32.81
N ALA A 483 4.41 27.02 32.92
CA ALA A 483 5.21 26.64 34.09
C ALA A 483 4.81 27.43 35.36
N ASP A 484 4.18 28.59 35.19
CA ASP A 484 3.61 29.44 36.24
C ASP A 484 2.19 29.88 35.82
N ASP A 485 1.35 30.28 36.77
CA ASP A 485 -0.03 30.80 36.58
C ASP A 485 -0.15 32.05 35.65
N SER A 486 0.94 32.47 35.00
CA SER A 486 0.88 33.39 33.87
C SER A 486 0.33 32.65 32.65
N GLU A 487 -0.92 32.97 32.28
CA GLU A 487 -1.59 32.53 31.05
C GLU A 487 -0.61 32.38 29.88
N GLN A 488 -0.59 31.21 29.24
CA GLN A 488 0.05 31.03 27.92
C GLN A 488 -0.70 31.90 26.91
N PRO A 489 -0.16 33.05 26.44
CA PRO A 489 -0.97 34.03 25.71
C PRO A 489 -1.19 33.65 24.24
N TRP A 490 -0.66 32.51 23.77
CA TRP A 490 -0.55 32.19 22.35
C TRP A 490 -1.55 31.14 21.85
N LEU A 491 -1.92 30.15 22.66
CA LEU A 491 -2.80 29.07 22.22
C LEU A 491 -4.16 29.62 21.73
N GLN A 492 -4.79 30.49 22.52
CA GLN A 492 -6.08 31.08 22.14
C GLN A 492 -6.01 31.89 20.82
N PRO A 493 -5.06 32.84 20.62
CA PRO A 493 -4.88 33.50 19.33
C PRO A 493 -4.63 32.55 18.16
N VAL A 494 -3.77 31.54 18.34
CA VAL A 494 -3.46 30.57 17.28
C VAL A 494 -4.71 29.76 16.92
N MET A 495 -5.42 29.21 17.90
CA MET A 495 -6.65 28.45 17.65
C MET A 495 -7.69 29.30 16.92
N ASN A 496 -7.87 30.57 17.31
CA ASN A 496 -8.78 31.49 16.61
C ASN A 496 -8.36 31.75 15.15
N ALA A 497 -7.05 31.87 14.89
CA ALA A 497 -6.52 32.02 13.54
C ALA A 497 -6.80 30.75 12.71
N ILE A 498 -6.51 29.57 13.25
CA ILE A 498 -6.77 28.28 12.59
C ILE A 498 -8.26 28.09 12.33
N PHE A 499 -9.15 28.31 13.30
CA PHE A 499 -10.61 28.19 13.09
C PHE A 499 -11.11 29.10 11.96
N SER A 500 -10.56 30.31 11.87
CA SER A 500 -10.89 31.25 10.79
C SER A 500 -10.39 30.82 9.42
N ARG A 501 -9.39 29.92 9.36
CA ARG A 501 -8.84 29.36 8.12
C ARG A 501 -9.42 28.00 7.76
N VAL A 502 -9.91 27.23 8.74
CA VAL A 502 -10.74 26.05 8.48
C VAL A 502 -11.98 26.45 7.66
N LEU A 503 -12.50 27.67 7.87
CA LEU A 503 -13.62 28.24 7.11
C LEU A 503 -13.17 29.25 6.03
N ASP A 504 -11.95 29.12 5.50
CA ASP A 504 -11.44 30.02 4.46
C ASP A 504 -12.25 29.92 3.15
N ARG A 505 -12.13 30.93 2.30
CA ARG A 505 -12.79 30.99 0.98
C ARG A 505 -12.03 30.23 -0.09
N ASN A 506 -10.78 29.87 0.17
CA ASN A 506 -9.98 29.06 -0.74
C ASN A 506 -9.85 27.62 -0.21
N LYS A 507 -10.15 26.63 -1.06
CA LYS A 507 -10.12 25.19 -0.73
C LYS A 507 -8.73 24.72 -0.28
N ARG A 508 -7.66 25.26 -0.85
CA ARG A 508 -6.28 24.94 -0.45
C ARG A 508 -5.93 25.45 0.95
N VAL A 509 -6.51 26.57 1.36
CA VAL A 509 -6.35 27.09 2.72
C VAL A 509 -7.19 26.31 3.72
N GLN A 510 -8.42 25.94 3.35
CA GLN A 510 -9.26 25.04 4.15
C GLN A 510 -8.53 23.71 4.42
N GLU A 511 -7.96 23.11 3.39
CA GLU A 511 -7.14 21.89 3.46
C GLU A 511 -6.03 22.00 4.52
N ALA A 512 -5.13 22.99 4.36
CA ALA A 512 -4.00 23.18 5.26
C ALA A 512 -4.43 23.53 6.70
N ALA A 513 -5.51 24.29 6.86
CA ALA A 513 -6.03 24.65 8.18
C ALA A 513 -6.74 23.48 8.88
N CYS A 514 -7.42 22.61 8.11
CA CYS A 514 -8.05 21.41 8.64
C CYS A 514 -7.00 20.40 9.12
N SER A 515 -5.94 20.16 8.33
CA SER A 515 -4.78 19.38 8.77
C SER A 515 -4.11 19.99 9.99
N ALA A 516 -3.90 21.31 10.00
CA ALA A 516 -3.34 21.99 11.17
C ALA A 516 -4.21 21.79 12.42
N LEU A 517 -5.53 21.91 12.29
CA LEU A 517 -6.46 21.65 13.39
C LEU A 517 -6.32 20.22 13.92
N ALA A 518 -6.23 19.21 13.04
CA ALA A 518 -5.99 17.81 13.44
C ALA A 518 -4.68 17.65 14.23
N SER A 519 -3.57 18.22 13.75
CA SER A 519 -2.29 18.19 14.48
C SER A 519 -2.36 18.88 15.85
N PHE A 520 -3.11 19.99 15.96
CA PHE A 520 -3.35 20.63 17.25
C PHE A 520 -4.14 19.73 18.20
N ILE A 521 -5.19 19.08 17.71
CA ILE A 521 -6.01 18.14 18.49
C ILE A 521 -5.13 17.00 19.03
N GLU A 522 -4.34 16.38 18.16
CA GLU A 522 -3.44 15.28 18.51
C GLU A 522 -2.36 15.69 19.52
N GLY A 523 -1.54 16.69 19.17
CA GLY A 523 -0.43 17.14 20.03
C GLY A 523 -0.88 17.85 21.31
N GLY A 524 -2.06 18.48 21.29
CA GLY A 524 -2.62 19.20 22.43
C GLY A 524 -3.32 18.31 23.45
N GLY A 525 -3.90 17.19 23.03
CA GLY A 525 -4.54 16.22 23.91
C GLY A 525 -5.52 16.87 24.90
N CYS A 526 -5.36 16.57 26.18
CA CYS A 526 -6.23 17.08 27.25
C CYS A 526 -6.17 18.61 27.42
N GLN A 527 -5.12 19.28 26.95
CA GLN A 527 -4.99 20.75 27.05
C GLN A 527 -6.01 21.48 26.17
N LEU A 528 -6.54 20.79 25.15
CA LEU A 528 -7.59 21.32 24.28
C LEU A 528 -9.02 21.02 24.77
N LEU A 529 -9.19 20.35 25.91
CA LEU A 529 -10.53 20.15 26.52
C LEU A 529 -11.35 21.46 26.64
N PRO A 530 -10.78 22.61 27.08
CA PRO A 530 -11.51 23.88 27.14
C PRO A 530 -11.95 24.41 25.76
N TYR A 531 -11.32 23.94 24.69
CA TYR A 531 -11.55 24.36 23.31
C TYR A 531 -12.51 23.41 22.56
N ILE A 532 -12.97 22.31 23.16
CA ILE A 532 -13.86 21.33 22.51
C ILE A 532 -15.06 22.03 21.85
N GLN A 533 -15.75 22.94 22.56
CA GLN A 533 -16.94 23.58 22.02
C GLN A 533 -16.62 24.46 20.78
N PRO A 534 -15.65 25.39 20.82
CA PRO A 534 -15.21 26.11 19.62
C PRO A 534 -14.75 25.21 18.46
N ILE A 535 -14.06 24.10 18.77
CA ILE A 535 -13.60 23.14 17.75
C ILE A 535 -14.80 22.50 17.06
N VAL A 536 -15.74 21.92 17.83
CA VAL A 536 -16.95 21.29 17.30
C VAL A 536 -17.78 22.28 16.49
N GLN A 537 -17.95 23.52 16.97
CA GLN A 537 -18.69 24.55 16.22
C GLN A 537 -18.04 24.88 14.87
N THR A 538 -16.71 24.85 14.79
CA THR A 538 -15.97 25.10 13.56
C THR A 538 -16.09 23.92 12.60
N VAL A 539 -15.92 22.70 13.10
CA VAL A 539 -16.07 21.45 12.32
C VAL A 539 -17.48 21.31 11.74
N VAL A 540 -18.52 21.60 12.54
CA VAL A 540 -19.92 21.57 12.07
C VAL A 540 -20.15 22.56 10.94
N LYS A 541 -19.57 23.75 10.99
CA LYS A 541 -19.64 24.72 9.88
C LYS A 541 -18.84 24.26 8.66
N ALA A 542 -17.71 23.57 8.86
CA ALA A 542 -16.93 23.03 7.75
C ALA A 542 -17.72 21.99 6.94
N PHE A 543 -18.55 21.18 7.59
CA PHE A 543 -19.48 20.27 6.90
C PHE A 543 -20.45 20.97 5.93
N GLU A 544 -20.75 22.26 6.15
CA GLU A 544 -21.66 23.03 5.30
C GLU A 544 -20.97 23.62 4.06
N CYS A 545 -19.65 23.83 4.10
CA CYS A 545 -18.93 24.53 3.03
C CYS A 545 -17.86 23.68 2.30
N TYR A 546 -17.47 22.52 2.85
CA TYR A 546 -16.42 21.70 2.25
C TYR A 546 -16.93 20.93 1.04
N GLN A 547 -16.12 20.95 -0.01
CA GLN A 547 -16.30 20.11 -1.20
C GLN A 547 -15.72 18.71 -0.96
N ALA A 548 -15.90 17.83 -1.95
CA ALA A 548 -15.56 16.41 -1.88
C ALA A 548 -14.19 16.11 -1.26
N ARG A 549 -13.13 16.76 -1.73
CA ARG A 549 -11.75 16.52 -1.30
C ARG A 549 -11.53 16.93 0.15
N ASN A 550 -11.83 18.18 0.48
CA ASN A 550 -11.62 18.70 1.84
C ASN A 550 -12.52 18.01 2.87
N LEU A 551 -13.69 17.55 2.45
CA LEU A 551 -14.60 16.80 3.32
C LEU A 551 -14.00 15.47 3.79
N MET A 552 -13.21 14.78 2.94
CA MET A 552 -12.51 13.56 3.38
C MET A 552 -11.53 13.87 4.51
N MET A 553 -10.79 14.97 4.41
CA MET A 553 -9.86 15.40 5.47
C MET A 553 -10.60 15.87 6.73
N LEU A 554 -11.80 16.42 6.59
CA LEU A 554 -12.65 16.74 7.73
C LEU A 554 -13.08 15.47 8.48
N TYR A 555 -13.34 14.36 7.77
CA TYR A 555 -13.61 13.07 8.40
C TYR A 555 -12.40 12.55 9.19
N ASP A 556 -11.18 12.72 8.68
CA ASP A 556 -9.95 12.37 9.41
C ASP A 556 -9.76 13.24 10.66
N ALA A 557 -10.02 14.54 10.57
CA ALA A 557 -9.98 15.46 11.71
C ALA A 557 -11.03 15.09 12.77
N VAL A 558 -12.22 14.65 12.37
CA VAL A 558 -13.26 14.14 13.28
C VAL A 558 -12.84 12.83 13.93
N SER A 559 -12.18 11.94 13.20
CA SER A 559 -11.62 10.70 13.75
C SER A 559 -10.59 11.01 14.83
N THR A 560 -9.69 11.96 14.56
CA THR A 560 -8.69 12.46 15.52
C THR A 560 -9.35 13.04 16.77
N LEU A 561 -10.44 13.84 16.61
CA LEU A 561 -11.23 14.34 17.73
C LEU A 561 -11.80 13.22 18.61
N ALA A 562 -12.33 12.17 17.98
CA ALA A 562 -12.90 11.04 18.69
C ALA A 562 -11.84 10.27 19.47
N GLN A 563 -10.69 10.00 18.86
CA GLN A 563 -9.57 9.27 19.46
C GLN A 563 -8.95 10.03 20.64
N VAL A 564 -8.77 11.35 20.51
CA VAL A 564 -8.13 12.18 21.55
C VAL A 564 -9.08 12.44 22.72
N PHE A 565 -10.33 12.81 22.46
CA PHE A 565 -11.25 13.20 23.52
C PHE A 565 -12.11 12.05 24.05
N GLY A 566 -12.17 10.91 23.33
CA GLY A 566 -12.88 9.71 23.75
C GLY A 566 -14.29 10.01 24.25
N GLU A 567 -14.60 9.51 25.45
CA GLU A 567 -15.91 9.67 26.07
C GLU A 567 -16.25 11.11 26.49
N ALA A 568 -15.27 11.99 26.65
CA ALA A 568 -15.52 13.37 27.06
C ALA A 568 -16.30 14.15 25.99
N LEU A 569 -16.14 13.79 24.71
CA LEU A 569 -16.79 14.45 23.59
C LEU A 569 -18.31 14.22 23.56
N PRO A 570 -18.84 12.97 23.53
CA PRO A 570 -20.28 12.73 23.55
C PRO A 570 -20.96 13.14 24.86
N GLN A 571 -20.22 13.19 25.97
CA GLN A 571 -20.73 13.69 27.26
C GLN A 571 -20.76 15.22 27.35
N SER A 572 -20.06 15.93 26.47
CA SER A 572 -20.08 17.39 26.42
C SER A 572 -21.43 17.93 25.94
N SER A 573 -21.71 19.20 26.25
CA SER A 573 -22.91 19.89 25.74
C SER A 573 -22.93 20.04 24.21
N CYS A 574 -21.82 19.77 23.53
CA CYS A 574 -21.68 19.96 22.09
C CYS A 574 -21.50 18.68 21.26
N GLY A 575 -21.25 17.53 21.89
CA GLY A 575 -21.03 16.26 21.17
C GLY A 575 -22.18 15.87 20.23
N ALA A 576 -23.42 16.13 20.66
CA ALA A 576 -24.59 15.89 19.82
C ALA A 576 -24.62 16.75 18.53
N TYR A 577 -24.05 17.97 18.55
CA TYR A 577 -23.97 18.81 17.35
C TYR A 577 -22.99 18.27 16.33
N LEU A 578 -21.94 17.57 16.77
CA LEU A 578 -20.99 16.91 15.86
C LEU A 578 -21.61 15.69 15.18
N LEU A 579 -22.41 14.92 15.91
CA LEU A 579 -23.08 13.73 15.37
C LEU A 579 -24.11 14.06 14.29
N GLN A 580 -24.84 15.16 14.42
CA GLN A 580 -25.91 15.53 13.49
C GLN A 580 -25.48 15.57 12.01
N PRO A 581 -24.44 16.33 11.61
CA PRO A 581 -23.98 16.34 10.23
C PRO A 581 -23.45 14.97 9.78
N ILE A 582 -22.79 14.20 10.65
CA ILE A 582 -22.26 12.88 10.33
C ILE A 582 -23.40 11.90 10.02
N MET A 583 -24.41 11.84 10.88
CA MET A 583 -25.59 10.99 10.66
C MET A 583 -26.37 11.42 9.42
N HIS A 584 -26.43 12.72 9.14
CA HIS A 584 -26.98 13.22 7.88
C HIS A 584 -26.19 12.68 6.67
N ARG A 585 -24.85 12.74 6.71
CA ARG A 585 -23.98 12.22 5.64
C ARG A 585 -24.05 10.70 5.49
N ILE A 586 -24.21 9.94 6.56
CA ILE A 586 -24.49 8.48 6.48
C ILE A 586 -25.74 8.23 5.64
N GLY A 587 -26.79 9.04 5.82
CA GLY A 587 -28.03 8.90 5.06
C GLY A 587 -28.00 9.40 3.62
N THR A 588 -27.09 10.32 3.27
CA THR A 588 -27.13 11.04 1.97
C THR A 588 -25.93 10.81 1.06
N THR A 589 -24.80 10.33 1.57
CA THR A 589 -23.59 10.08 0.77
C THR A 589 -23.83 8.88 -0.14
N GLU A 590 -23.67 9.07 -1.45
CA GLU A 590 -23.79 8.01 -2.46
C GLU A 590 -22.72 6.92 -2.26
N THR A 591 -23.06 5.66 -2.53
CA THR A 591 -22.16 4.52 -2.25
C THR A 591 -20.89 4.54 -3.11
N HIS A 592 -21.01 4.96 -4.38
CA HIS A 592 -19.90 4.92 -5.34
C HIS A 592 -19.02 6.17 -5.31
N CYS A 593 -19.37 7.19 -4.51
CA CYS A 593 -18.56 8.41 -4.46
C CYS A 593 -17.27 8.20 -3.64
N PRO A 594 -16.19 8.94 -3.94
CA PRO A 594 -14.91 8.78 -3.24
C PRO A 594 -14.99 8.98 -1.72
N GLN A 595 -15.88 9.85 -1.26
CA GLN A 595 -16.02 10.24 0.15
C GLN A 595 -16.64 9.16 1.02
N PHE A 596 -17.29 8.15 0.43
CA PHE A 596 -17.99 7.11 1.18
C PHE A 596 -17.05 6.34 2.10
N LEU A 597 -15.85 5.98 1.63
CA LEU A 597 -14.88 5.24 2.44
C LEU A 597 -14.38 6.08 3.62
N ALA A 598 -14.02 7.36 3.38
CA ALA A 598 -13.56 8.27 4.42
C ALA A 598 -14.64 8.50 5.49
N LEU A 599 -15.91 8.60 5.07
CA LEU A 599 -17.04 8.66 5.99
C LEU A 599 -17.14 7.39 6.84
N MET A 600 -17.01 6.21 6.22
CA MET A 600 -17.09 4.94 6.95
C MET A 600 -15.97 4.79 7.98
N ASP A 601 -14.75 5.23 7.68
CA ASP A 601 -13.64 5.16 8.65
C ASP A 601 -13.78 6.17 9.79
N CYS A 602 -14.31 7.36 9.50
CA CYS A 602 -14.71 8.30 10.54
C CYS A 602 -15.77 7.71 11.45
N VAL A 603 -16.78 7.03 10.89
CA VAL A 603 -17.80 6.35 11.70
C VAL A 603 -17.18 5.20 12.48
N ASN A 604 -16.28 4.42 11.89
CA ASN A 604 -15.55 3.34 12.54
C ASN A 604 -14.83 3.86 13.80
N SER A 605 -14.07 4.95 13.66
CA SER A 605 -13.37 5.61 14.76
C SER A 605 -14.32 6.10 15.86
N LEU A 606 -15.45 6.71 15.50
CA LEU A 606 -16.44 7.16 16.46
C LEU A 606 -17.06 6.01 17.25
N VAL A 607 -17.39 4.91 16.58
CA VAL A 607 -17.97 3.71 17.22
C VAL A 607 -16.96 3.09 18.19
N GLN A 608 -15.69 3.00 17.80
CA GLN A 608 -14.61 2.49 18.67
C GLN A 608 -14.41 3.36 19.91
N CYS A 609 -14.38 4.68 19.75
CA CYS A 609 -14.08 5.60 20.85
C CYS A 609 -15.26 5.84 21.80
N TRP A 610 -16.50 5.72 21.31
CA TRP A 610 -17.70 6.04 22.11
C TRP A 610 -18.46 4.80 22.57
N GLU A 611 -18.14 3.62 22.05
CA GLU A 611 -18.72 2.34 22.43
C GLU A 611 -20.26 2.42 22.58
N LEU A 612 -20.79 2.06 23.75
CA LEU A 612 -22.22 2.05 24.06
C LEU A 612 -22.89 3.43 23.96
N MET A 613 -22.16 4.55 24.01
CA MET A 613 -22.73 5.87 23.79
C MET A 613 -23.15 6.11 22.33
N TYR A 614 -22.63 5.31 21.38
CA TYR A 614 -23.05 5.34 19.98
C TYR A 614 -24.35 4.54 19.72
N ALA A 615 -24.84 3.76 20.69
CA ALA A 615 -25.99 2.86 20.52
C ALA A 615 -27.24 3.48 19.83
N PRO A 616 -27.64 4.74 20.10
CA PRO A 616 -28.79 5.35 19.42
C PRO A 616 -28.66 5.47 17.89
N HIS A 617 -27.44 5.39 17.36
CA HIS A 617 -27.12 5.57 15.94
C HIS A 617 -26.70 4.27 15.25
N ALA A 618 -26.40 3.22 16.02
CA ALA A 618 -25.85 1.96 15.54
C ALA A 618 -26.71 1.31 14.43
N GLU A 619 -28.04 1.30 14.57
CA GLU A 619 -28.94 0.68 13.58
C GLU A 619 -28.91 1.42 12.24
N ALA A 620 -28.88 2.75 12.25
CA ALA A 620 -28.80 3.56 11.04
C ALA A 620 -27.49 3.30 10.29
N THR A 621 -26.39 3.18 11.03
CA THR A 621 -25.06 2.88 10.49
C THR A 621 -24.99 1.48 9.89
N VAL A 622 -25.43 0.46 10.62
CA VAL A 622 -25.47 -0.93 10.12
C VAL A 622 -26.35 -1.05 8.88
N ARG A 623 -27.53 -0.42 8.89
CA ARG A 623 -28.42 -0.41 7.72
C ARG A 623 -27.80 0.27 6.51
N ARG A 624 -27.10 1.40 6.68
CA ARG A 624 -26.40 2.07 5.58
C ARG A 624 -25.27 1.23 5.00
N ALA A 625 -24.48 0.58 5.86
CA ALA A 625 -23.42 -0.32 5.47
C ALA A 625 -23.96 -1.52 4.67
N MET A 626 -25.03 -2.16 5.16
CA MET A 626 -25.70 -3.23 4.41
C MET A 626 -26.23 -2.76 3.05
N THR A 627 -26.85 -1.58 2.98
CA THR A 627 -27.32 -1.01 1.70
C THR A 627 -26.17 -0.88 0.70
N ALA A 628 -25.02 -0.33 1.12
CA ALA A 628 -23.85 -0.21 0.25
C ALA A 628 -23.37 -1.57 -0.26
N VAL A 629 -23.33 -2.59 0.60
CA VAL A 629 -22.94 -3.95 0.19
C VAL A 629 -23.90 -4.51 -0.85
N PHE A 630 -25.22 -4.37 -0.68
CA PHE A 630 -26.19 -4.86 -1.66
C PHE A 630 -26.09 -4.13 -3.00
N GLU A 631 -25.83 -2.83 -3.00
CA GLU A 631 -25.60 -2.05 -4.23
C GLU A 631 -24.35 -2.55 -4.99
N VAL A 632 -23.23 -2.75 -4.30
CA VAL A 632 -22.00 -3.25 -4.94
C VAL A 632 -22.14 -4.72 -5.39
N LEU A 633 -22.83 -5.56 -4.64
CA LEU A 633 -23.13 -6.93 -5.08
C LEU A 633 -24.00 -6.94 -6.34
N TYR A 634 -24.92 -5.99 -6.47
CA TYR A 634 -25.74 -5.83 -7.68
C TYR A 634 -24.87 -5.45 -8.89
N ASP A 635 -23.92 -4.54 -8.72
CA ASP A 635 -22.93 -4.21 -9.75
C ASP A 635 -22.06 -5.43 -10.10
N GLY A 636 -21.65 -6.20 -9.11
CA GLY A 636 -20.98 -7.49 -9.28
C GLY A 636 -21.72 -8.42 -10.22
N ARG A 637 -23.03 -8.59 -10.02
CA ARG A 637 -23.87 -9.40 -10.91
C ARG A 637 -23.98 -8.83 -12.31
N ASN A 638 -23.98 -7.50 -12.47
CA ASN A 638 -24.00 -6.88 -13.81
C ASN A 638 -22.67 -7.05 -14.55
N PHE A 639 -21.55 -6.93 -13.83
CA PHE A 639 -20.21 -7.16 -14.35
C PHE A 639 -20.05 -8.61 -14.83
N GLU A 640 -20.44 -9.59 -14.01
CA GLU A 640 -20.43 -11.01 -14.38
C GLU A 640 -21.28 -11.30 -15.63
N LEU A 641 -22.51 -10.78 -15.69
CA LEU A 641 -23.44 -11.05 -16.81
C LEU A 641 -23.06 -10.33 -18.10
N SER A 642 -22.26 -9.28 -18.02
CA SER A 642 -21.76 -8.54 -19.18
C SER A 642 -20.41 -9.04 -19.69
N ASP A 643 -19.87 -10.12 -19.09
CA ASP A 643 -18.54 -10.65 -19.39
C ASP A 643 -17.44 -9.58 -19.26
N GLY A 644 -17.58 -8.71 -18.25
CA GLY A 644 -16.64 -7.62 -17.97
C GLY A 644 -16.77 -6.38 -18.85
N ALA A 645 -17.87 -6.24 -19.60
CA ALA A 645 -18.10 -5.06 -20.44
C ALA A 645 -18.54 -3.81 -19.64
N THR A 646 -18.98 -3.97 -18.38
CA THR A 646 -19.26 -2.85 -17.47
C THR A 646 -18.05 -2.50 -16.59
N GLU A 647 -18.12 -1.38 -15.89
CA GLU A 647 -17.09 -0.99 -14.92
C GLU A 647 -16.92 -2.02 -13.81
N MET A 648 -15.69 -2.14 -13.31
CA MET A 648 -15.37 -3.06 -12.22
C MET A 648 -16.10 -2.63 -10.94
N PRO A 649 -16.76 -3.55 -10.21
CA PRO A 649 -17.43 -3.22 -8.97
C PRO A 649 -16.44 -2.74 -7.89
N ARG A 650 -16.91 -1.82 -7.03
CA ARG A 650 -16.16 -1.23 -5.92
C ARG A 650 -16.09 -2.18 -4.72
N TRP A 651 -15.30 -3.24 -4.82
CA TRP A 651 -15.17 -4.26 -3.77
C TRP A 651 -14.66 -3.71 -2.43
N ASP A 652 -13.89 -2.64 -2.45
CA ASP A 652 -13.42 -1.87 -1.30
C ASP A 652 -14.56 -1.37 -0.39
N VAL A 653 -15.70 -0.98 -0.98
CA VAL A 653 -16.91 -0.57 -0.25
C VAL A 653 -17.51 -1.73 0.55
N ILE A 654 -17.43 -2.97 0.06
CA ILE A 654 -17.87 -4.14 0.83
C ILE A 654 -16.94 -4.33 2.03
N GLY A 655 -15.63 -4.18 1.82
CA GLY A 655 -14.61 -4.28 2.87
C GLY A 655 -14.87 -3.30 4.01
N CYS A 656 -14.96 -1.99 3.72
CA CYS A 656 -15.16 -0.98 4.75
C CYS A 656 -16.54 -1.12 5.44
N SER A 657 -17.58 -1.51 4.69
CA SER A 657 -18.92 -1.71 5.25
C SER A 657 -18.97 -2.90 6.21
N ALA A 658 -18.28 -4.00 5.88
CA ALA A 658 -18.16 -5.16 6.75
C ALA A 658 -17.37 -4.81 8.02
N GLU A 659 -16.31 -4.01 7.91
CA GLU A 659 -15.52 -3.54 9.06
C GLU A 659 -16.36 -2.67 10.01
N VAL A 660 -17.10 -1.69 9.49
CA VAL A 660 -17.98 -0.85 10.33
C VAL A 660 -19.05 -1.68 11.04
N ILE A 661 -19.63 -2.70 10.37
CA ILE A 661 -20.59 -3.61 11.03
C ILE A 661 -19.89 -4.40 12.14
N SER A 662 -18.69 -4.93 11.90
CA SER A 662 -17.90 -5.64 12.90
C SER A 662 -17.62 -4.75 14.12
N THR A 663 -17.17 -3.52 13.90
CA THR A 663 -16.89 -2.55 14.95
C THR A 663 -18.14 -2.20 15.76
N VAL A 664 -19.29 -2.00 15.10
CA VAL A 664 -20.56 -1.79 15.81
C VAL A 664 -20.93 -3.00 16.67
N VAL A 665 -20.74 -4.22 16.16
CA VAL A 665 -21.03 -5.45 16.92
C VAL A 665 -20.09 -5.58 18.12
N GLY A 666 -18.81 -5.24 17.97
CA GLY A 666 -17.84 -5.22 19.07
C GLY A 666 -18.17 -4.18 20.13
N ALA A 667 -18.56 -2.97 19.72
CA ALA A 667 -18.95 -1.88 20.62
C ALA A 667 -20.26 -2.16 21.39
N MET A 668 -21.24 -2.77 20.73
CA MET A 668 -22.57 -3.04 21.32
C MET A 668 -22.61 -4.31 22.18
N GLN A 669 -21.64 -5.22 22.02
CA GLN A 669 -21.47 -6.46 22.79
C GLN A 669 -22.80 -7.25 22.93
N GLU A 670 -23.36 -7.37 24.14
CA GLU A 670 -24.59 -8.11 24.41
C GLU A 670 -25.83 -7.54 23.68
N GLN A 671 -25.82 -6.25 23.33
CA GLN A 671 -26.92 -5.59 22.61
C GLN A 671 -26.88 -5.88 21.09
N SER A 672 -25.76 -6.39 20.58
CA SER A 672 -25.54 -6.64 19.15
C SER A 672 -26.55 -7.62 18.56
N ALA A 673 -26.94 -8.66 19.32
CA ALA A 673 -27.90 -9.65 18.83
C ALA A 673 -29.26 -9.03 18.49
N ALA A 674 -29.80 -8.18 19.38
CA ALA A 674 -31.07 -7.49 19.15
C ALA A 674 -30.96 -6.49 18.00
N LEU A 675 -29.87 -5.71 17.98
CA LEU A 675 -29.58 -4.74 16.93
C LEU A 675 -29.51 -5.39 15.54
N MET A 676 -28.77 -6.49 15.40
CA MET A 676 -28.62 -7.17 14.10
C MET A 676 -29.91 -7.87 13.67
N GLN A 677 -30.74 -8.33 14.61
CA GLN A 677 -32.03 -8.93 14.32
C GLN A 677 -33.11 -7.94 13.87
N GLN A 678 -33.00 -6.66 14.25
CA GLN A 678 -33.94 -5.62 13.82
C GLN A 678 -33.46 -4.84 12.57
N SER A 679 -32.19 -4.99 12.21
CA SER A 679 -31.59 -4.28 11.08
C SER A 679 -31.91 -4.97 9.74
N PHE A 680 -32.77 -4.36 8.93
CA PHE A 680 -33.11 -4.81 7.57
C PHE A 680 -33.01 -3.69 6.53
N VAL A 681 -32.68 -4.07 5.30
CA VAL A 681 -32.71 -3.22 4.11
C VAL A 681 -33.88 -3.62 3.21
N THR A 682 -34.58 -2.64 2.66
CA THR A 682 -35.61 -2.87 1.64
C THR A 682 -34.99 -2.66 0.26
N LEU A 683 -34.88 -3.73 -0.51
CA LEU A 683 -34.35 -3.70 -1.88
C LEU A 683 -35.46 -3.44 -2.90
N GLU A 684 -35.11 -2.71 -3.96
CA GLU A 684 -35.96 -2.58 -5.14
C GLU A 684 -36.27 -3.97 -5.74
N PRO A 685 -37.48 -4.22 -6.30
CA PRO A 685 -37.86 -5.54 -6.81
C PRO A 685 -36.89 -6.09 -7.85
N SER A 686 -36.38 -5.23 -8.74
CA SER A 686 -35.42 -5.58 -9.77
C SER A 686 -34.07 -6.00 -9.19
N VAL A 687 -33.60 -5.31 -8.14
CA VAL A 687 -32.35 -5.60 -7.45
C VAL A 687 -32.45 -6.94 -6.73
N ALA A 688 -33.51 -7.15 -5.94
CA ALA A 688 -33.75 -8.41 -5.24
C ALA A 688 -33.79 -9.60 -6.22
N GLN A 689 -34.52 -9.47 -7.33
CA GLN A 689 -34.59 -10.50 -8.36
C GLN A 689 -33.22 -10.78 -8.99
N LYS A 690 -32.44 -9.74 -9.28
CA LYS A 690 -31.10 -9.88 -9.89
C LYS A 690 -30.10 -10.55 -8.95
N LEU A 691 -30.21 -10.27 -7.66
CA LEU A 691 -29.42 -10.93 -6.61
C LEU A 691 -29.92 -12.35 -6.28
N GLY A 692 -30.99 -12.83 -6.93
CA GLY A 692 -31.53 -14.16 -6.72
C GLY A 692 -32.30 -14.31 -5.40
N MET A 693 -32.90 -13.22 -4.90
CA MET A 693 -33.67 -13.21 -3.66
C MET A 693 -35.19 -13.27 -3.92
N ASP A 694 -35.89 -14.10 -3.16
CA ASP A 694 -37.35 -14.27 -3.24
C ASP A 694 -38.14 -13.18 -2.48
N ARG A 695 -37.44 -12.30 -1.75
CA ARG A 695 -38.03 -11.25 -0.93
C ARG A 695 -37.22 -9.95 -1.04
N GLN A 696 -37.90 -8.82 -0.80
CA GLN A 696 -37.27 -7.49 -0.83
C GLN A 696 -36.61 -7.10 0.49
N GLN A 697 -37.02 -7.69 1.61
CA GLN A 697 -36.39 -7.47 2.91
C GLN A 697 -35.15 -8.35 3.04
N ALA A 698 -34.00 -7.71 3.19
CA ALA A 698 -32.70 -8.36 3.29
C ALA A 698 -32.01 -7.98 4.61
N GLY A 699 -31.51 -8.97 5.34
CA GLY A 699 -30.73 -8.78 6.57
C GLY A 699 -29.27 -9.16 6.40
N VAL A 700 -28.50 -9.10 7.49
CA VAL A 700 -27.06 -9.41 7.48
C VAL A 700 -26.75 -10.84 7.01
N VAL A 701 -27.64 -11.81 7.28
CA VAL A 701 -27.47 -13.20 6.83
C VAL A 701 -27.56 -13.29 5.31
N ASP A 702 -28.54 -12.60 4.71
CA ASP A 702 -28.69 -12.54 3.26
C ASP A 702 -27.46 -11.89 2.61
N MET A 703 -26.97 -10.80 3.21
CA MET A 703 -25.75 -10.09 2.80
C MET A 703 -24.52 -11.02 2.80
N ILE A 704 -24.27 -11.72 3.92
CA ILE A 704 -23.12 -12.63 4.07
C ILE A 704 -23.21 -13.76 3.04
N VAL A 705 -24.38 -14.39 2.88
CA VAL A 705 -24.56 -15.50 1.94
C VAL A 705 -24.29 -15.06 0.50
N LEU A 706 -24.73 -13.87 0.09
CA LEU A 706 -24.43 -13.33 -1.24
C LEU A 706 -22.95 -12.99 -1.41
N CYS A 707 -22.32 -12.42 -0.39
CA CYS A 707 -20.88 -12.13 -0.43
C CYS A 707 -20.03 -13.41 -0.55
N CYS A 708 -20.42 -14.50 0.15
CA CYS A 708 -19.75 -15.81 0.04
C CYS A 708 -19.84 -16.43 -1.37
N GLN A 709 -20.73 -15.93 -2.24
CA GLN A 709 -20.85 -16.36 -3.64
C GLN A 709 -20.00 -15.50 -4.59
N CYS A 710 -19.42 -14.40 -4.11
CA CYS A 710 -18.58 -13.53 -4.92
C CYS A 710 -17.21 -14.19 -5.16
N PRO A 711 -16.69 -14.19 -6.41
CA PRO A 711 -15.39 -14.77 -6.71
C PRO A 711 -14.21 -13.90 -6.22
N ALA A 712 -14.43 -12.64 -5.86
CA ALA A 712 -13.38 -11.70 -5.47
C ALA A 712 -12.77 -12.06 -4.09
N PRO A 713 -11.45 -12.35 -3.99
CA PRO A 713 -10.83 -12.73 -2.73
C PRO A 713 -10.91 -11.65 -1.64
N SER A 714 -10.87 -10.36 -2.01
CA SER A 714 -11.00 -9.24 -1.07
C SER A 714 -12.36 -9.22 -0.38
N VAL A 715 -13.44 -9.47 -1.12
CA VAL A 715 -14.81 -9.59 -0.57
C VAL A 715 -14.89 -10.76 0.41
N LEU A 716 -14.39 -11.93 0.01
CA LEU A 716 -14.39 -13.13 0.85
C LEU A 716 -13.58 -12.91 2.14
N GLN A 717 -12.41 -12.27 2.04
CA GLN A 717 -11.56 -11.96 3.19
C GLN A 717 -12.33 -11.12 4.22
N SER A 718 -12.91 -10.00 3.81
CA SER A 718 -13.63 -9.09 4.72
C SER A 718 -14.89 -9.73 5.30
N VAL A 719 -15.65 -10.47 4.51
CA VAL A 719 -16.90 -11.09 4.97
C VAL A 719 -16.64 -12.24 5.94
N PHE A 720 -15.60 -13.05 5.73
CA PHE A 720 -15.27 -14.10 6.70
C PHE A 720 -14.69 -13.53 8.00
N ALA A 721 -14.02 -12.37 7.98
CA ALA A 721 -13.70 -11.65 9.21
C ALA A 721 -14.99 -11.24 9.94
N LEU A 722 -15.92 -10.58 9.25
CA LEU A 722 -17.21 -10.20 9.83
C LEU A 722 -17.98 -11.40 10.42
N VAL A 723 -17.94 -12.57 9.76
CA VAL A 723 -18.55 -13.81 10.27
C VAL A 723 -17.96 -14.22 11.62
N GLY A 724 -16.63 -14.13 11.78
CA GLY A 724 -15.95 -14.43 13.03
C GLY A 724 -16.30 -13.42 14.14
N ASP A 725 -16.37 -12.13 13.82
CA ASP A 725 -16.76 -11.09 14.78
C ASP A 725 -18.22 -11.25 15.24
N LEU A 726 -19.13 -11.50 14.30
CA LEU A 726 -20.53 -11.79 14.60
C LEU A 726 -20.69 -13.09 15.40
N ALA A 727 -19.78 -14.06 15.31
CA ALA A 727 -19.93 -15.30 16.04
C ALA A 727 -19.91 -15.10 17.56
N TRP A 728 -19.14 -14.13 18.07
CA TRP A 728 -19.05 -13.86 19.51
C TRP A 728 -20.37 -13.43 20.14
N HIS A 729 -21.08 -12.49 19.52
CA HIS A 729 -22.28 -11.86 20.09
C HIS A 729 -23.57 -12.20 19.33
N CYS A 730 -23.46 -12.74 18.11
CA CYS A 730 -24.57 -12.97 17.18
C CYS A 730 -24.48 -14.37 16.53
N SER A 731 -23.99 -15.38 17.26
CA SER A 731 -23.81 -16.76 16.75
C SER A 731 -25.05 -17.32 16.04
N ALA A 732 -26.27 -16.98 16.49
CA ALA A 732 -27.52 -17.38 15.85
C ALA A 732 -27.67 -16.93 14.38
N LEU A 733 -27.03 -15.83 13.99
CA LEU A 733 -27.07 -15.29 12.63
C LEU A 733 -26.04 -15.96 11.71
N VAL A 734 -24.90 -16.39 12.26
CA VAL A 734 -23.76 -16.90 11.47
C VAL A 734 -23.57 -18.41 11.54
N ALA A 735 -24.08 -19.10 12.56
CA ALA A 735 -24.07 -20.55 12.67
C ALA A 735 -25.21 -21.20 11.84
N THR A 736 -25.41 -20.74 10.61
CA THR A 736 -26.40 -21.28 9.67
C THR A 736 -25.75 -22.31 8.75
N ASP A 737 -26.54 -23.27 8.26
CA ASP A 737 -26.03 -24.35 7.40
C ASP A 737 -25.38 -23.79 6.11
N ALA A 738 -25.91 -22.70 5.56
CA ALA A 738 -25.37 -22.04 4.37
C ALA A 738 -23.99 -21.38 4.61
N ILE A 739 -23.82 -20.70 5.74
CA ILE A 739 -22.56 -20.03 6.09
C ILE A 739 -21.50 -21.07 6.46
N ILE A 740 -21.87 -22.11 7.21
CA ILE A 740 -20.95 -23.21 7.57
C ILE A 740 -20.49 -23.96 6.31
N ALA A 741 -21.40 -24.24 5.38
CA ALA A 741 -21.03 -24.82 4.08
C ALA A 741 -20.04 -23.91 3.32
N SER A 742 -20.28 -22.60 3.31
CA SER A 742 -19.39 -21.62 2.68
C SER A 742 -18.00 -21.60 3.33
N LEU A 743 -17.92 -21.59 4.66
CA LEU A 743 -16.66 -21.69 5.40
C LEU A 743 -15.92 -22.99 5.08
N SER A 744 -16.62 -24.13 5.08
CA SER A 744 -16.03 -25.44 4.76
C SER A 744 -15.37 -25.46 3.37
N VAL A 745 -16.04 -24.89 2.36
CA VAL A 745 -15.49 -24.80 1.00
C VAL A 745 -14.22 -23.94 0.98
N HIS A 746 -14.22 -22.81 1.68
CA HIS A 746 -13.14 -21.82 1.62
C HIS A 746 -11.96 -22.08 2.56
N VAL A 747 -11.97 -23.14 3.39
CA VAL A 747 -10.76 -23.58 4.13
C VAL A 747 -9.59 -23.84 3.16
N SER A 748 -9.90 -24.28 1.94
CA SER A 748 -8.92 -24.60 0.89
C SER A 748 -8.84 -23.53 -0.20
N CYS A 749 -9.23 -22.28 0.10
CA CYS A 749 -9.13 -21.17 -0.85
C CYS A 749 -7.66 -20.96 -1.31
N PRO A 750 -7.41 -20.64 -2.60
CA PRO A 750 -6.07 -20.27 -3.05
C PRO A 750 -5.52 -19.01 -2.37
N SER A 751 -6.38 -18.09 -1.93
CA SER A 751 -5.97 -16.89 -1.21
C SER A 751 -5.71 -17.21 0.27
N ARG A 752 -4.47 -17.01 0.71
CA ARG A 752 -4.05 -17.24 2.11
C ARG A 752 -4.79 -16.32 3.08
N LEU A 753 -5.07 -15.08 2.69
CA LEU A 753 -5.81 -14.11 3.50
C LEU A 753 -7.27 -14.56 3.74
N VAL A 754 -7.90 -15.17 2.73
CA VAL A 754 -9.24 -15.76 2.86
C VAL A 754 -9.18 -16.98 3.78
N CYS A 755 -8.24 -17.91 3.55
CA CYS A 755 -8.04 -19.07 4.42
C CYS A 755 -7.83 -18.68 5.88
N ASN A 756 -7.06 -17.62 6.13
CA ASN A 756 -6.77 -17.11 7.46
C ASN A 756 -8.05 -16.75 8.21
N ASN A 757 -8.89 -15.93 7.59
CA ASN A 757 -10.14 -15.47 8.21
C ASN A 757 -11.17 -16.59 8.32
N VAL A 758 -11.23 -17.51 7.34
CA VAL A 758 -12.08 -18.71 7.43
C VAL A 758 -11.68 -19.59 8.61
N CYS A 759 -10.38 -19.88 8.77
CA CYS A 759 -9.90 -20.70 9.87
C CYS A 759 -10.19 -20.04 11.21
N TRP A 760 -9.95 -18.73 11.32
CA TRP A 760 -10.25 -17.98 12.54
C TRP A 760 -11.75 -17.99 12.86
N ALA A 761 -12.63 -17.68 11.90
CA ALA A 761 -14.09 -17.69 12.08
C ALA A 761 -14.63 -19.06 12.49
N LEU A 762 -14.13 -20.15 11.89
CA LEU A 762 -14.47 -21.51 12.30
C LEU A 762 -14.05 -21.81 13.73
N GLY A 763 -12.85 -21.36 14.12
CA GLY A 763 -12.34 -21.50 15.50
C GLY A 763 -13.22 -20.77 16.51
N VAL A 764 -13.68 -19.55 16.19
CA VAL A 764 -14.61 -18.78 17.04
C VAL A 764 -15.97 -19.49 17.14
N LEU A 765 -16.55 -19.90 16.02
CA LEU A 765 -17.83 -20.63 16.00
C LEU A 765 -17.78 -21.89 16.87
N ALA A 766 -16.68 -22.63 16.85
CA ALA A 766 -16.47 -23.82 17.67
C ALA A 766 -16.48 -23.54 19.18
N GLN A 767 -16.31 -22.28 19.61
CA GLN A 767 -16.41 -21.86 21.02
C GLN A 767 -17.82 -21.45 21.42
N THR A 768 -18.76 -21.31 20.49
CA THR A 768 -20.14 -20.88 20.79
C THR A 768 -21.08 -22.08 20.91
N PRO A 769 -22.04 -22.11 21.87
CA PRO A 769 -22.91 -23.29 22.06
C PRO A 769 -23.66 -23.73 20.79
N LEU A 770 -24.21 -22.78 20.03
CA LEU A 770 -24.91 -23.09 18.78
C LEU A 770 -23.94 -23.50 17.66
N GLY A 771 -22.79 -22.84 17.56
CA GLY A 771 -21.76 -23.20 16.59
C GLY A 771 -21.23 -24.61 16.82
N GLN A 772 -21.08 -25.05 18.06
CA GLN A 772 -20.70 -26.44 18.39
C GLN A 772 -21.70 -27.44 17.80
N GLN A 773 -22.98 -27.25 18.09
CA GLN A 773 -24.06 -28.11 17.59
C GLN A 773 -24.09 -28.17 16.05
N ARG A 774 -23.81 -27.04 15.40
CA ARG A 774 -23.88 -26.92 13.93
C ARG A 774 -22.60 -27.37 13.22
N LEU A 775 -21.44 -27.29 13.87
CA LEU A 775 -20.16 -27.73 13.31
C LEU A 775 -19.92 -29.23 13.48
N GLU A 776 -20.45 -29.86 14.53
CA GLU A 776 -20.25 -31.28 14.82
C GLU A 776 -20.53 -32.21 13.60
N PRO A 777 -21.65 -32.04 12.84
CA PRO A 777 -21.92 -32.86 11.66
C PRO A 777 -20.90 -32.67 10.53
N HIS A 778 -20.24 -31.51 10.47
CA HIS A 778 -19.28 -31.13 9.42
C HIS A 778 -17.82 -31.26 9.88
N PHE A 779 -17.58 -31.69 11.13
CA PHE A 779 -16.25 -31.73 11.74
C PHE A 779 -15.22 -32.45 10.88
N HIS A 780 -15.54 -33.65 10.40
CA HIS A 780 -14.60 -34.48 9.66
C HIS A 780 -14.18 -33.82 8.34
N GLU A 781 -15.11 -33.18 7.62
CA GLU A 781 -14.80 -32.51 6.37
C GLU A 781 -13.89 -31.29 6.60
N ILE A 782 -14.28 -30.42 7.55
CA ILE A 782 -13.58 -29.17 7.83
C ILE A 782 -12.19 -29.45 8.43
N PHE A 783 -12.12 -30.31 9.44
CA PHE A 783 -10.87 -30.56 10.16
C PHE A 783 -9.86 -31.31 9.29
N THR A 784 -10.30 -32.19 8.38
CA THR A 784 -9.38 -32.84 7.42
C THR A 784 -8.74 -31.80 6.48
N LYS A 785 -9.50 -30.82 6.00
CA LYS A 785 -8.95 -29.70 5.20
C LYS A 785 -7.95 -28.86 6.00
N MET A 786 -8.21 -28.62 7.29
CA MET A 786 -7.25 -27.95 8.18
C MET A 786 -5.96 -28.76 8.37
N VAL A 787 -6.07 -30.08 8.52
CA VAL A 787 -4.93 -31.00 8.59
C VAL A 787 -4.11 -30.96 7.30
N GLU A 788 -4.75 -30.95 6.13
CA GLU A 788 -4.03 -30.79 4.86
C GLU A 788 -3.33 -29.43 4.77
N LEU A 789 -3.99 -28.36 5.23
CA LEU A 789 -3.46 -27.00 5.19
C LEU A 789 -2.22 -26.83 6.09
N VAL A 790 -2.26 -27.31 7.34
CA VAL A 790 -1.14 -27.17 8.29
C VAL A 790 0.10 -27.97 7.86
N ASN A 791 -0.09 -29.01 7.06
CA ASN A 791 1.02 -29.81 6.52
C ASN A 791 1.72 -29.16 5.31
N ARG A 792 1.06 -28.22 4.61
CA ARG A 792 1.61 -27.60 3.38
C ARG A 792 1.99 -26.12 3.54
N GLU A 793 1.34 -25.42 4.46
CA GLU A 793 1.49 -23.98 4.63
C GLU A 793 2.78 -23.62 5.37
N LYS A 794 3.33 -22.44 5.04
CA LYS A 794 4.53 -21.88 5.66
C LYS A 794 4.39 -20.41 6.04
N GLU A 795 3.33 -19.74 5.58
CA GLU A 795 3.04 -18.35 5.93
C GLU A 795 2.66 -18.25 7.42
N HIS A 796 3.30 -17.32 8.12
CA HIS A 796 3.28 -17.26 9.57
C HIS A 796 1.91 -16.86 10.14
N ILE A 797 1.23 -15.88 9.55
CA ILE A 797 -0.05 -15.35 10.04
C ILE A 797 -1.15 -16.41 9.92
N LEU A 798 -1.26 -17.05 8.75
CA LEU A 798 -2.18 -18.15 8.51
C LEU A 798 -1.89 -19.34 9.41
N MET A 799 -0.62 -19.73 9.57
CA MET A 799 -0.24 -20.81 10.48
C MET A 799 -0.63 -20.52 11.93
N GLN A 800 -0.50 -19.26 12.38
CA GLN A 800 -0.92 -18.87 13.72
C GLN A 800 -2.42 -19.07 13.94
N ASN A 801 -3.26 -18.52 13.06
CA ASN A 801 -4.71 -18.66 13.18
C ASN A 801 -5.18 -20.10 12.95
N LEU A 802 -4.57 -20.84 12.02
CA LEU A 802 -4.86 -22.25 11.78
C LEU A 802 -4.55 -23.09 13.00
N CYS A 803 -3.35 -22.96 13.59
CA CYS A 803 -2.95 -23.73 14.77
C CYS A 803 -3.84 -23.43 15.98
N VAL A 804 -4.17 -22.16 16.22
CA VAL A 804 -5.08 -21.75 17.29
C VAL A 804 -6.47 -22.32 17.07
N SER A 805 -7.04 -22.20 15.87
CA SER A 805 -8.36 -22.73 15.54
C SER A 805 -8.42 -24.26 15.64
N MET A 806 -7.39 -24.98 15.18
CA MET A 806 -7.31 -26.44 15.37
C MET A 806 -7.31 -26.81 16.86
N GLY A 807 -6.63 -26.03 17.72
CA GLY A 807 -6.67 -26.22 19.16
C GLY A 807 -8.06 -25.94 19.77
N LYS A 808 -8.77 -24.92 19.27
CA LYS A 808 -10.17 -24.65 19.65
C LYS A 808 -11.08 -25.82 19.28
N PHE A 809 -10.94 -26.38 18.08
CA PHE A 809 -11.64 -27.60 17.67
C PHE A 809 -11.28 -28.80 18.56
N ALA A 810 -10.00 -28.97 18.91
CA ALA A 810 -9.56 -30.04 19.81
C ALA A 810 -10.18 -29.93 21.21
N ASN A 811 -10.31 -28.71 21.72
CA ASN A 811 -10.96 -28.46 23.01
C ASN A 811 -12.47 -28.74 22.96
N THR A 812 -13.13 -28.36 21.88
CA THR A 812 -14.57 -28.52 21.69
C THR A 812 -14.98 -29.96 21.36
N PHE A 813 -14.25 -30.62 20.46
CA PHE A 813 -14.55 -31.96 19.94
C PHE A 813 -13.40 -32.93 20.20
N PRO A 814 -13.01 -33.17 21.47
CA PRO A 814 -11.79 -33.90 21.79
C PRO A 814 -11.86 -35.36 21.35
N GLN A 815 -13.04 -35.98 21.38
CA GLN A 815 -13.24 -37.36 20.92
C GLN A 815 -13.08 -37.52 19.41
N LEU A 816 -13.57 -36.54 18.63
CA LEU A 816 -13.44 -36.54 17.17
C LEU A 816 -12.03 -36.16 16.72
N THR A 817 -11.35 -35.32 17.50
CA THR A 817 -10.00 -34.85 17.20
C THR A 817 -8.93 -35.90 17.52
N ALA A 818 -9.07 -36.64 18.62
CA ALA A 818 -8.11 -37.65 19.07
C ALA A 818 -7.55 -38.59 17.96
N PRO A 819 -8.38 -39.20 17.09
CA PRO A 819 -7.86 -40.07 16.02
C PRO A 819 -7.12 -39.33 14.89
N LEU A 820 -7.25 -38.01 14.79
CA LEU A 820 -6.64 -37.20 13.72
C LEU A 820 -5.30 -36.58 14.13
N ILE A 821 -4.99 -36.51 15.43
CA ILE A 821 -3.76 -35.91 15.97
C ILE A 821 -2.48 -36.39 15.27
N PRO A 822 -2.27 -37.70 15.02
CA PRO A 822 -1.06 -38.18 14.36
C PRO A 822 -0.79 -37.56 12.98
N HIS A 823 -1.82 -37.06 12.29
CA HIS A 823 -1.71 -36.51 10.94
C HIS A 823 -1.27 -35.04 10.90
N PHE A 824 -1.30 -34.31 12.02
CA PHE A 824 -0.94 -32.89 12.04
C PHE A 824 -0.02 -32.46 13.18
N ILE A 825 0.18 -33.31 14.20
CA ILE A 825 0.86 -32.89 15.42
C ILE A 825 2.28 -32.38 15.19
N LYS A 826 3.02 -32.97 14.23
CA LYS A 826 4.40 -32.59 13.96
C LYS A 826 4.53 -31.14 13.44
N PRO A 827 3.96 -30.77 12.27
CA PRO A 827 4.05 -29.38 11.80
C PRO A 827 3.39 -28.39 12.78
N TRP A 828 2.34 -28.80 13.48
CA TRP A 828 1.69 -27.97 14.49
C TRP A 828 2.61 -27.67 15.67
N LEU A 829 3.32 -28.67 16.23
CA LEU A 829 4.30 -28.45 17.31
C LEU A 829 5.55 -27.72 16.82
N ASP A 830 6.01 -27.99 15.59
CA ASP A 830 7.14 -27.28 15.00
C ASP A 830 6.86 -25.77 14.94
N PHE A 831 5.64 -25.37 14.57
CA PHE A 831 5.21 -23.97 14.57
C PHE A 831 4.98 -23.40 15.98
N VAL A 832 4.22 -24.12 16.81
CA VAL A 832 3.87 -23.68 18.18
C VAL A 832 5.12 -23.58 19.05
N SER A 833 6.17 -24.36 18.85
CA SER A 833 7.41 -24.22 19.64
C SER A 833 8.24 -22.97 19.30
N GLN A 834 8.09 -22.39 18.11
CA GLN A 834 8.92 -21.30 17.60
C GLN A 834 8.31 -19.91 17.75
N THR A 835 7.02 -19.83 18.08
CA THR A 835 6.26 -18.58 18.17
C THR A 835 6.14 -18.04 19.59
N ARG A 836 5.81 -16.76 19.75
CA ARG A 836 5.59 -16.14 21.06
C ARG A 836 4.53 -16.91 21.86
N ASN A 837 4.74 -17.02 23.17
CA ASN A 837 3.75 -17.62 24.07
C ASN A 837 2.69 -16.58 24.45
N ASP A 838 1.43 -16.88 24.12
CA ASP A 838 0.25 -16.09 24.47
C ASP A 838 -0.88 -16.99 25.01
N ARG A 839 -1.97 -16.36 25.44
CA ARG A 839 -3.12 -17.05 26.03
C ARG A 839 -3.86 -17.95 25.04
N GLU A 840 -4.06 -17.49 23.80
CA GLU A 840 -4.79 -18.25 22.77
C GLU A 840 -4.05 -19.55 22.43
N LYS A 841 -2.73 -19.48 22.30
CA LYS A 841 -1.85 -20.62 22.05
C LYS A 841 -1.83 -21.59 23.23
N ALA A 842 -1.85 -21.09 24.46
CA ALA A 842 -1.95 -21.93 25.65
C ALA A 842 -3.28 -22.69 25.73
N LEU A 843 -4.39 -22.03 25.38
CA LEU A 843 -5.71 -22.68 25.26
C LEU A 843 -5.73 -23.71 24.14
N ALA A 844 -5.11 -23.40 22.99
CA ALA A 844 -4.97 -24.33 21.88
C ALA A 844 -4.18 -25.59 22.28
N LEU A 845 -3.05 -25.42 23.00
CA LEU A 845 -2.29 -26.52 23.59
C LEU A 845 -3.14 -27.35 24.56
N SER A 846 -3.88 -26.70 25.46
CA SER A 846 -4.76 -27.40 26.41
C SER A 846 -5.76 -28.31 25.69
N GLY A 847 -6.39 -27.81 24.62
CA GLY A 847 -7.32 -28.57 23.79
C GLY A 847 -6.68 -29.81 23.16
N VAL A 848 -5.51 -29.66 22.53
CA VAL A 848 -4.79 -30.78 21.89
C VAL A 848 -4.27 -31.78 22.93
N VAL A 849 -3.79 -31.32 24.08
CA VAL A 849 -3.38 -32.18 25.20
C VAL A 849 -4.55 -33.03 25.69
N ASN A 850 -5.70 -32.41 25.96
CA ASN A 850 -6.89 -33.11 26.41
C ASN A 850 -7.36 -34.15 25.39
N ALA A 851 -7.42 -33.78 24.10
CA ALA A 851 -7.78 -34.72 23.02
C ALA A 851 -6.78 -35.88 22.92
N SER A 852 -5.46 -35.62 23.03
CA SER A 852 -4.43 -36.66 22.99
C SER A 852 -4.54 -37.65 24.15
N CYS A 853 -5.02 -37.20 25.31
CA CYS A 853 -5.25 -38.05 26.48
C CYS A 853 -6.44 -38.99 26.31
N LEU A 854 -7.31 -38.78 25.32
CA LEU A 854 -8.41 -39.70 24.97
C LEU A 854 -7.97 -40.80 24.00
N SER A 855 -6.87 -40.62 23.26
CA SER A 855 -6.42 -41.60 22.27
C SER A 855 -5.99 -42.91 22.92
N THR A 856 -6.40 -44.03 22.33
CA THR A 856 -5.98 -45.39 22.71
C THR A 856 -4.99 -46.00 21.71
N ASP A 857 -4.55 -45.23 20.71
CA ASP A 857 -3.59 -45.69 19.70
C ASP A 857 -2.21 -45.95 20.32
N ALA A 858 -1.48 -46.94 19.78
CA ALA A 858 -0.13 -47.28 20.20
C ALA A 858 0.85 -46.11 20.00
N SER A 859 0.58 -45.23 19.02
CA SER A 859 1.37 -44.02 18.74
C SER A 859 1.14 -42.89 19.75
N ALA A 860 0.09 -42.97 20.59
CA ALA A 860 -0.33 -41.87 21.47
C ALA A 860 0.74 -41.47 22.49
N GLY A 861 1.58 -42.41 22.94
CA GLY A 861 2.63 -42.12 23.91
C GLY A 861 3.73 -41.18 23.38
N ASP A 862 4.08 -41.29 22.10
CA ASP A 862 5.06 -40.37 21.46
C ASP A 862 4.49 -38.97 21.28
N VAL A 863 3.21 -38.89 20.88
CA VAL A 863 2.46 -37.63 20.76
C VAL A 863 2.36 -36.93 22.11
N GLN A 864 1.97 -37.65 23.17
CA GLN A 864 1.84 -37.12 24.52
C GLN A 864 3.19 -36.63 25.07
N LEU A 865 4.28 -37.35 24.78
CA LEU A 865 5.63 -36.93 25.18
C LEU A 865 6.05 -35.63 24.48
N ALA A 866 5.79 -35.51 23.17
CA ALA A 866 6.09 -34.29 22.41
C ALA A 866 5.28 -33.09 22.91
N LEU A 867 3.99 -33.28 23.17
CA LEU A 867 3.12 -32.27 23.76
C LEU A 867 3.62 -31.84 25.14
N ALA A 868 4.01 -32.78 26.01
CA ALA A 868 4.54 -32.46 27.33
C ALA A 868 5.77 -31.56 27.24
N ARG A 869 6.72 -31.85 26.35
CA ARG A 869 7.92 -31.02 26.17
C ARG A 869 7.56 -29.59 25.79
N VAL A 870 6.76 -29.41 24.73
CA VAL A 870 6.37 -28.07 24.27
C VAL A 870 5.53 -27.33 25.32
N SER A 871 4.61 -28.00 26.02
CA SER A 871 3.80 -27.36 27.06
C SER A 871 4.64 -26.93 28.27
N LEU A 872 5.70 -27.66 28.62
CA LEU A 872 6.59 -27.29 29.72
C LEU A 872 7.45 -26.05 29.43
N ASP A 873 7.72 -25.76 28.15
CA ASP A 873 8.41 -24.54 27.73
C ASP A 873 7.53 -23.28 27.85
N PHE A 874 6.22 -23.44 28.04
CA PHE A 874 5.33 -22.31 28.33
C PHE A 874 5.42 -21.91 29.80
N PRO A 875 5.59 -20.62 30.12
CA PRO A 875 5.43 -20.16 31.49
C PRO A 875 4.00 -20.44 31.98
N PRO A 876 3.77 -20.62 33.30
CA PRO A 876 2.44 -20.77 33.85
C PRO A 876 1.57 -19.56 33.47
N CYS A 877 0.61 -19.76 32.57
CA CYS A 877 -0.09 -18.65 31.90
C CYS A 877 -1.61 -18.72 32.00
N CYS A 878 -2.21 -19.91 32.05
CA CYS A 878 -3.66 -20.06 32.23
C CYS A 878 -4.03 -21.37 32.96
N PRO A 879 -5.09 -21.37 33.81
CA PRO A 879 -5.52 -22.55 34.56
C PRO A 879 -5.88 -23.77 33.70
N GLU A 880 -6.40 -23.55 32.49
CA GLU A 880 -6.85 -24.60 31.58
C GLU A 880 -5.68 -25.45 31.06
N LEU A 881 -4.54 -24.81 30.79
CA LEU A 881 -3.32 -25.54 30.40
C LEU A 881 -2.79 -26.36 31.59
N GLU A 882 -2.70 -25.76 32.78
CA GLU A 882 -2.24 -26.48 33.98
C GLU A 882 -3.14 -27.68 34.33
N ALA A 883 -4.46 -27.55 34.15
CA ALA A 883 -5.40 -28.64 34.34
C ALA A 883 -5.16 -29.78 33.33
N SER A 884 -4.90 -29.45 32.06
CA SER A 884 -4.61 -30.45 31.02
C SER A 884 -3.28 -31.19 31.27
N LEU A 885 -2.28 -30.51 31.83
CA LEU A 885 -0.99 -31.11 32.19
C LEU A 885 -1.13 -32.19 33.26
N ARG A 886 -2.12 -32.08 34.16
CA ARG A 886 -2.43 -33.13 35.13
C ARG A 886 -2.90 -34.42 34.46
N ALA A 887 -3.81 -34.30 33.49
CA ALA A 887 -4.27 -35.45 32.70
C ALA A 887 -3.11 -36.08 31.92
N LEU A 888 -2.25 -35.24 31.33
CA LEU A 888 -1.08 -35.67 30.58
C LEU A 888 -0.05 -36.40 31.46
N ALA A 889 0.23 -35.88 32.66
CA ALA A 889 1.12 -36.50 33.65
C ALA A 889 0.63 -37.91 34.03
N HIS A 890 -0.67 -38.04 34.29
CA HIS A 890 -1.28 -39.35 34.59
C HIS A 890 -1.13 -40.32 33.41
N ARG A 891 -1.43 -39.90 32.17
CA ARG A 891 -1.30 -40.76 30.98
C ARG A 891 0.15 -41.17 30.70
N LEU A 892 1.10 -40.25 30.79
CA LEU A 892 2.52 -40.58 30.61
C LEU A 892 3.03 -41.51 31.70
N SER A 893 2.57 -41.38 32.95
CA SER A 893 2.95 -42.30 34.03
C SER A 893 2.53 -43.76 33.78
N GLN A 894 1.49 -43.97 32.96
CA GLN A 894 1.05 -45.30 32.52
C GLN A 894 1.89 -45.87 31.36
N THR A 895 2.81 -45.10 30.80
CA THR A 895 3.72 -45.51 29.72
C THR A 895 5.18 -45.31 30.16
N PRO A 896 5.75 -46.26 30.94
CA PRO A 896 7.04 -46.08 31.62
C PRO A 896 8.20 -45.65 30.70
N GLU A 897 8.26 -46.19 29.48
CA GLU A 897 9.29 -45.83 28.50
C GLU A 897 9.21 -44.34 28.10
N LYS A 898 8.01 -43.81 27.89
CA LYS A 898 7.79 -42.41 27.52
C LYS A 898 7.97 -41.49 28.71
N TRP A 899 7.51 -41.89 29.91
CA TRP A 899 7.76 -41.17 31.15
C TRP A 899 9.26 -40.98 31.38
N GLN A 900 10.06 -42.04 31.22
CA GLN A 900 11.52 -41.95 31.33
C GLN A 900 12.14 -41.04 30.26
N ALA A 901 11.63 -41.06 29.03
CA ALA A 901 12.11 -40.21 27.94
C ALA A 901 11.83 -38.69 28.13
N LEU A 902 10.99 -38.30 29.10
CA LEU A 902 10.80 -36.91 29.49
C LEU A 902 11.99 -36.36 30.31
N GLY A 903 12.76 -37.23 30.97
CA GLY A 903 13.87 -36.87 31.84
C GLY A 903 13.44 -36.38 33.23
N GLU A 904 14.29 -36.55 34.24
CA GLU A 904 13.96 -36.26 35.66
C GLU A 904 13.50 -34.80 35.87
N ALA A 905 14.20 -33.83 35.28
CA ALA A 905 13.84 -32.42 35.38
C ALA A 905 12.45 -32.13 34.77
N GLY A 906 12.14 -32.72 33.61
CA GLY A 906 10.85 -32.58 32.96
C GLY A 906 9.72 -33.26 33.73
N GLN A 907 9.98 -34.44 34.31
CA GLN A 907 9.03 -35.14 35.18
C GLN A 907 8.68 -34.32 36.42
N GLN A 908 9.70 -33.76 37.08
CA GLN A 908 9.51 -32.93 38.27
C GLN A 908 8.69 -31.68 37.93
N LEU A 909 9.08 -30.94 36.89
CA LEU A 909 8.38 -29.73 36.46
C LEU A 909 6.92 -30.03 36.06
N LEU A 910 6.67 -31.14 35.38
CA LEU A 910 5.31 -31.56 35.01
C LEU A 910 4.45 -31.88 36.23
N LEU A 911 5.00 -32.56 37.24
CA LEU A 911 4.30 -32.85 38.49
C LEU A 911 4.03 -31.56 39.30
N GLU A 912 5.00 -30.65 39.36
CA GLU A 912 4.85 -29.35 40.03
C GLU A 912 3.72 -28.54 39.39
N ARG A 913 3.72 -28.40 38.07
CA ARG A 913 2.66 -27.71 37.31
C ARG A 913 1.30 -28.38 37.43
N ALA A 914 1.24 -29.71 37.38
CA ALA A 914 0.01 -30.48 37.58
C ALA A 914 -0.58 -30.32 39.00
N SER A 915 0.25 -30.00 40.00
CA SER A 915 -0.14 -29.80 41.40
C SER A 915 -0.53 -28.37 41.75
N ALA A 916 -0.02 -27.37 41.02
CA ALA A 916 -0.29 -25.93 41.24
C ALA A 916 -1.73 -25.50 40.92
N SER A 917 -2.53 -26.38 40.32
CA SER A 917 -3.95 -26.17 39.96
C SER A 917 -4.93 -26.75 41.00
N GLN A 918 -4.49 -26.90 42.26
CA GLN A 918 -5.33 -27.09 43.45
C GLN A 918 -5.44 -25.77 44.20
#